data_AF-A0A972MEF9-F1
#
_entry.id   AF-A0A972MEF9-F1
#
_cell.length_a   1.000
_cell.length_b   1.000
_cell.length_c   1.000
_cell.angle_alpha   90.00
_cell.angle_beta   90.00
_cell.angle_gamma   90.00
#
_symmetry.space_group_name_H-M   'P 1'
#
loop_
_entity.id
_entity.type
_entity.pdbx_description
1 polymer ?
#
loop_
_entity_poly.entity_id
_entity_poly.type
_entity_poly.pdbx_seq_one_letter_code
_entity_poly.pdbx_strand_id
1 'polypeptide(L)'
;YELCATNIVNILDLSGIPVWGRERGEADPLILGGGSAVANPEPVADFYDAIIIGEAEEAILEVVEKLLAAKETRASRRELLEELSTLPGLYVPSFFEARYEAGEFKGLFPLKAGYEKIRRRVVPTLDAVPYPYRPPVPWAEIAHDRLALEISRGCTRGCRFCQASSLYRPVRERDIPRLLAMAEEGLSATGWDEVSFLSLSAGDYSCLTELIVSFNRRFLPEKVALSLPSLRVGSLNETIIGEIKKVRKTGFTLAPEAGTERLRQVINKDISEEALFETAKTAFEAGWRHLKLYFMIGLPTETPDDLEGIVRLARRLTRVKGKDGPQVNVSVSTFIPKPHTAFQWERQITLEETRARLSFLRARLSRRKLKFKWHKPEQSFLEGVLSRGDRRLSALIYEAFRRGARLDGWSDEFRFEAWLEAARALGLDLSSYLRERGLDEPLPWEHIDLGVSKGFLLEERERSLAGQTSPDCRFSRCLKCGACDFKEIKNRLAKDCEVPEIKPPVRREEGRFTYRLVYQKRGWARFLSQLEVMRVFHRAVRRAGLPVAFSEGFHPLPKISFARALPVGVESLFEVAAIELVKRLAPEDLKERLNEKLPEGLRVKEVAPSIPEAALLVPEETTYEIELPEPLEEEKVKAFLSRRSFVLTVRRGKKEKEVEIRPYVVSLSLAGPRTLRLVLFEPREGGVRAEEVVAALLGVAPKELPPLRILKLAPQDSEPFKEAFKRPLDEL
;
A
#
# COMPACT_ATOMS: atom_id res chain seq x y z
N TYR A 1 10.38 -4.42 5.54
CA TYR A 1 11.18 -4.32 4.31
C TYR A 1 12.47 -3.60 4.64
N GLU A 2 13.61 -4.15 4.26
CA GLU A 2 14.93 -3.78 4.71
C GLU A 2 15.34 -2.40 4.17
N LEU A 3 14.98 -2.03 2.94
CA LEU A 3 15.25 -0.69 2.40
C LEU A 3 14.44 0.43 3.07
N CYS A 4 13.55 0.10 4.01
CA CYS A 4 12.89 1.10 4.86
C CYS A 4 13.65 1.36 6.16
N ALA A 5 14.85 0.79 6.37
CA ALA A 5 15.58 0.92 7.63
C ALA A 5 15.88 2.39 8.01
N THR A 6 16.24 3.24 7.04
CA THR A 6 16.43 4.69 7.26
C THR A 6 15.15 5.41 7.67
N ASN A 7 13.97 4.88 7.32
CA ASN A 7 12.70 5.46 7.73
C ASN A 7 12.42 5.23 9.22
N ILE A 8 12.98 4.19 9.85
CA ILE A 8 12.88 4.00 11.30
C ILE A 8 13.54 5.18 12.00
N VAL A 9 14.78 5.49 11.61
CA VAL A 9 15.53 6.65 12.13
C VAL A 9 14.79 7.95 11.85
N ASN A 10 14.25 8.10 10.64
CA ASN A 10 13.52 9.31 10.24
C ASN A 10 12.25 9.55 11.05
N ILE A 11 11.50 8.50 11.38
CA ILE A 11 10.30 8.64 12.22
C ILE A 11 10.69 9.07 13.63
N LEU A 12 11.75 8.50 14.21
CA LEU A 12 12.22 8.86 15.55
C LEU A 12 12.73 10.31 15.61
N ASP A 13 13.57 10.71 14.65
CA ASP A 13 14.12 12.06 14.54
C ASP A 13 13.01 13.12 14.38
N LEU A 14 12.06 12.90 13.45
CA LEU A 14 10.92 13.80 13.27
C LEU A 14 9.99 13.88 14.48
N SER A 15 9.97 12.84 15.31
CA SER A 15 9.16 12.79 16.53
C SER A 15 9.87 13.42 17.74
N GLY A 16 11.14 13.83 17.59
CA GLY A 16 11.96 14.32 18.71
C GLY A 16 12.30 13.23 19.74
N ILE A 17 12.23 11.95 19.36
CA ILE A 17 12.56 10.81 20.23
C ILE A 17 14.00 10.41 19.98
N PRO A 18 14.83 10.15 21.03
CA PRO A 18 16.18 9.66 20.84
C PRO A 18 16.23 8.41 19.94
N VAL A 19 17.06 8.49 18.90
CA VAL A 19 17.18 7.42 17.89
C VAL A 19 17.75 6.16 18.53
N TRP A 20 18.81 6.30 19.32
CA TRP A 20 19.46 5.19 20.00
C TRP A 20 18.69 4.81 21.25
N GLY A 21 18.34 3.53 21.40
CA GLY A 21 17.62 3.04 22.57
C GLY A 21 18.36 3.32 23.88
N ARG A 22 19.71 3.26 23.86
CA ARG A 22 20.58 3.58 25.01
C ARG A 22 20.54 5.05 25.45
N GLU A 23 20.04 5.96 24.62
CA GLU A 23 19.92 7.39 24.94
C GLU A 23 18.54 7.75 25.51
N ARG A 24 17.60 6.79 25.57
CA ARG A 24 16.25 7.02 26.11
C ARG A 24 16.24 6.94 27.63
N GLY A 25 15.65 7.93 28.26
CA GLY A 25 15.39 7.99 29.69
C GLY A 25 14.00 7.48 30.08
N GLU A 26 13.64 7.70 31.35
CA GLU A 26 12.34 7.28 31.92
C GLU A 26 11.14 8.06 31.35
N ALA A 27 11.36 9.30 30.89
CA ALA A 27 10.32 10.15 30.32
C ALA A 27 10.02 9.85 28.84
N ASP A 28 10.95 9.18 28.15
CA ASP A 28 10.78 8.83 26.73
C ASP A 28 9.74 7.72 26.56
N PRO A 29 9.06 7.63 25.41
CA PRO A 29 8.19 6.50 25.12
C PRO A 29 8.97 5.18 25.05
N LEU A 30 8.26 4.06 25.28
CA LEU A 30 8.74 2.72 24.96
C LEU A 30 8.61 2.52 23.44
N ILE A 31 9.71 2.19 22.76
CA ILE A 31 9.72 1.97 21.30
C ILE A 31 9.79 0.48 21.00
N LEU A 32 8.71 -0.02 20.38
CA LEU A 32 8.56 -1.42 20.00
C LEU A 32 8.78 -1.64 18.50
N GLY A 33 9.51 -2.68 18.15
CA GLY A 33 9.72 -3.14 16.78
C GLY A 33 8.94 -4.41 16.45
N GLY A 34 8.84 -4.76 15.17
CA GLY A 34 8.21 -6.00 14.72
C GLY A 34 8.11 -6.13 13.21
N GLY A 35 7.30 -7.07 12.74
CA GLY A 35 7.07 -7.34 11.32
C GLY A 35 8.00 -8.39 10.71
N SER A 36 7.97 -8.57 9.39
CA SER A 36 8.70 -9.69 8.77
C SER A 36 10.22 -9.51 8.70
N ALA A 37 10.70 -8.27 8.63
CA ALA A 37 12.13 -7.98 8.53
C ALA A 37 12.91 -8.34 9.81
N VAL A 38 12.22 -8.49 10.96
CA VAL A 38 12.87 -8.84 12.24
C VAL A 38 13.19 -10.33 12.39
N ALA A 39 13.03 -11.12 11.32
CA ALA A 39 13.68 -12.42 11.21
C ALA A 39 15.22 -12.31 11.29
N ASN A 40 15.78 -11.13 11.03
CA ASN A 40 17.09 -10.74 11.56
C ASN A 40 16.96 -9.31 12.13
N PRO A 41 16.82 -9.14 13.46
CA PRO A 41 16.61 -7.84 14.06
C PRO A 41 17.90 -7.03 14.21
N GLU A 42 19.06 -7.67 14.19
CA GLU A 42 20.36 -7.07 14.54
C GLU A 42 20.72 -5.78 13.80
N PRO A 43 20.43 -5.64 12.49
CA PRO A 43 20.72 -4.39 11.78
C PRO A 43 20.04 -3.16 12.38
N VAL A 44 18.87 -3.31 13.01
CA VAL A 44 18.05 -2.21 13.54
C VAL A 44 17.90 -2.26 15.06
N ALA A 45 18.53 -3.24 15.71
CA ALA A 45 18.26 -3.58 17.11
C ALA A 45 18.58 -2.43 18.08
N ASP A 46 19.60 -1.61 17.80
CA ASP A 46 19.96 -0.49 18.68
C ASP A 46 18.96 0.68 18.65
N PHE A 47 17.96 0.65 17.77
CA PHE A 47 16.90 1.66 17.71
C PHE A 47 15.66 1.29 18.52
N TYR A 48 15.56 0.07 19.02
CA TYR A 48 14.36 -0.45 19.70
C TYR A 48 14.63 -0.78 21.17
N ASP A 49 13.64 -0.54 22.02
CA ASP A 49 13.66 -0.99 23.41
C ASP A 49 13.33 -2.49 23.50
N ALA A 50 12.34 -2.93 22.72
CA ALA A 50 12.01 -4.33 22.52
C ALA A 50 11.44 -4.57 21.12
N ILE A 51 11.54 -5.80 20.63
CA ILE A 51 11.08 -6.21 19.31
C ILE A 51 10.21 -7.45 19.48
N ILE A 52 8.99 -7.41 18.94
CA ILE A 52 8.08 -8.55 18.93
C ILE A 52 8.43 -9.43 17.73
N ILE A 53 8.86 -10.65 18.02
CA ILE A 53 9.17 -11.69 17.05
C ILE A 53 7.92 -12.54 16.82
N GLY A 54 7.43 -12.54 15.58
CA GLY A 54 6.22 -13.26 15.19
C GLY A 54 4.98 -12.39 15.20
N GLU A 55 3.89 -12.94 15.72
CA GLU A 55 2.55 -12.35 15.67
C GLU A 55 2.25 -11.56 16.96
N ALA A 56 1.83 -10.31 16.81
CA ALA A 56 1.81 -9.33 17.88
C ALA A 56 0.43 -9.19 18.55
N GLU A 57 -0.62 -9.80 18.01
CA GLU A 57 -1.99 -9.53 18.40
C GLU A 57 -2.28 -9.83 19.89
N GLU A 58 -1.67 -10.88 20.44
CA GLU A 58 -1.74 -11.20 21.88
C GLU A 58 -0.61 -10.50 22.65
N ALA A 59 0.61 -10.51 22.10
CA ALA A 59 1.81 -9.97 22.76
C ALA A 59 1.70 -8.48 23.09
N ILE A 60 1.05 -7.69 22.23
CA ILE A 60 0.89 -6.24 22.46
C ILE A 60 0.02 -5.94 23.69
N LEU A 61 -0.97 -6.79 23.98
CA LEU A 61 -1.82 -6.63 25.15
C LEU A 61 -1.01 -6.90 26.44
N GLU A 62 -0.24 -7.99 26.46
CA GLU A 62 0.65 -8.34 27.57
C GLU A 62 1.71 -7.24 27.81
N VAL A 63 2.27 -6.67 26.74
CA VAL A 63 3.24 -5.55 26.84
C VAL A 63 2.58 -4.31 27.46
N VAL A 64 1.35 -3.98 27.05
CA VAL A 64 0.61 -2.84 27.61
C VAL A 64 0.30 -3.05 29.08
N GLU A 65 -0.09 -4.26 29.49
CA GLU A 65 -0.33 -4.60 30.90
C GLU A 65 0.94 -4.41 31.75
N LYS A 66 2.09 -4.90 31.28
CA LYS A 66 3.38 -4.71 31.96
C LYS A 66 3.79 -3.24 32.04
N LEU A 67 3.55 -2.47 30.97
CA LEU A 67 3.82 -1.04 30.95
C LEU A 67 2.93 -0.26 31.93
N LEU A 68 1.65 -0.62 32.04
CA LEU A 68 0.72 0.00 33.00
C LEU A 68 1.16 -0.30 34.45
N ALA A 69 1.46 -1.56 34.76
CA ALA A 69 1.95 -1.96 36.07
C ALA A 69 3.27 -1.23 36.45
N ALA A 70 4.21 -1.11 35.49
CA ALA A 70 5.45 -0.36 35.70
C ALA A 70 5.21 1.13 36.00
N LYS A 71 4.21 1.75 35.35
CA LYS A 71 3.83 3.15 35.65
C LYS A 71 3.23 3.32 37.04
N GLU A 72 2.45 2.34 37.51
CA GLU A 72 1.87 2.35 38.86
C GLU A 72 2.94 2.23 39.94
N THR A 73 3.89 1.32 39.76
CA THR A 73 4.99 1.07 40.71
C THR A 73 6.16 2.04 40.55
N ARG A 74 6.15 2.91 39.53
CA ARG A 74 7.27 3.77 39.11
C ARG A 74 8.55 2.96 38.88
N ALA A 75 8.42 1.77 38.31
CA ALA A 75 9.54 0.94 37.93
C ALA A 75 10.41 1.69 36.90
N SER A 76 11.72 1.52 37.01
CA SER A 76 12.68 1.99 36.02
C SER A 76 12.46 1.31 34.68
N ARG A 77 12.93 1.95 33.60
CA ARG A 77 12.93 1.37 32.25
C ARG A 77 13.62 0.01 32.24
N ARG A 78 14.70 -0.16 33.00
CA ARG A 78 15.40 -1.45 33.09
C ARG A 78 14.51 -2.54 33.69
N GLU A 79 13.83 -2.27 34.80
CA GLU A 79 12.90 -3.23 35.43
C GLU A 79 11.75 -3.57 34.47
N LEU A 80 11.21 -2.57 33.75
CA LEU A 80 10.21 -2.83 32.71
C LEU A 80 10.76 -3.76 31.61
N LEU A 81 11.96 -3.51 31.10
CA LEU A 81 12.58 -4.38 30.08
C LEU A 81 12.84 -5.79 30.61
N GLU A 82 13.20 -5.93 31.89
CA GLU A 82 13.35 -7.23 32.56
C GLU A 82 12.01 -7.98 32.60
N GLU A 83 10.91 -7.30 32.94
CA GLU A 83 9.56 -7.85 32.89
C GLU A 83 9.14 -8.22 31.46
N LEU A 84 9.39 -7.36 30.47
CA LEU A 84 9.04 -7.63 29.06
C LEU A 84 9.79 -8.83 28.50
N SER A 85 11.04 -9.06 28.92
CA SER A 85 11.81 -10.24 28.49
C SER A 85 11.27 -11.57 29.00
N THR A 86 10.35 -11.55 29.99
CA THR A 86 9.64 -12.78 30.43
C THR A 86 8.53 -13.18 29.47
N LEU A 87 8.07 -12.26 28.62
CA LEU A 87 7.01 -12.52 27.66
C LEU A 87 7.58 -13.30 26.47
N PRO A 88 7.01 -14.46 26.10
CA PRO A 88 7.44 -15.18 24.90
C PRO A 88 7.45 -14.28 23.64
N GLY A 89 8.42 -14.47 22.75
CA GLY A 89 8.53 -13.71 21.50
C GLY A 89 8.97 -12.25 21.65
N LEU A 90 9.18 -11.73 22.85
CA LEU A 90 9.80 -10.41 23.01
C LEU A 90 11.31 -10.57 23.00
N TYR A 91 11.97 -9.83 22.12
CA TYR A 91 13.42 -9.67 22.04
C TYR A 91 13.81 -8.31 22.60
N VAL A 92 14.63 -8.27 23.64
CA VAL A 92 15.16 -7.04 24.24
C VAL A 92 16.63 -6.87 23.85
N PRO A 93 16.96 -5.97 22.90
CA PRO A 93 18.31 -5.83 22.36
C PRO A 93 19.39 -5.54 23.40
N SER A 94 19.07 -4.81 24.46
CA SER A 94 20.02 -4.45 25.53
C SER A 94 20.45 -5.62 26.41
N PHE A 95 19.83 -6.79 26.28
CA PHE A 95 20.22 -8.01 26.99
C PHE A 95 21.13 -8.91 26.16
N PHE A 96 21.68 -8.39 25.07
CA PHE A 96 22.60 -9.11 24.20
C PHE A 96 23.81 -8.25 23.85
N GLU A 97 24.96 -8.90 23.76
CA GLU A 97 26.23 -8.29 23.35
C GLU A 97 26.75 -8.97 22.08
N ALA A 98 26.94 -8.20 21.01
CA ALA A 98 27.59 -8.67 19.79
C ALA A 98 29.11 -8.62 19.96
N ARG A 99 29.81 -9.75 19.78
CA ARG A 99 31.27 -9.81 19.91
C ARG A 99 31.95 -10.02 18.56
N TYR A 100 33.11 -9.39 18.43
CA TYR A 100 33.91 -9.39 17.21
C TYR A 100 35.38 -9.66 17.53
N GLU A 101 36.07 -10.35 16.63
CA GLU A 101 37.51 -10.57 16.70
C GLU A 101 38.10 -10.32 15.31
N ALA A 102 39.13 -9.47 15.23
CA ALA A 102 39.70 -9.01 13.96
C ALA A 102 38.65 -8.49 12.94
N GLY A 103 37.54 -7.92 13.43
CA GLY A 103 36.44 -7.40 12.60
C GLY A 103 35.42 -8.45 12.16
N GLU A 104 35.64 -9.73 12.45
CA GLU A 104 34.70 -10.83 12.19
C GLU A 104 33.69 -10.98 13.33
N PHE A 105 32.43 -11.21 12.99
CA PHE A 105 31.38 -11.51 13.97
C PHE A 105 31.60 -12.90 14.58
N LYS A 106 31.70 -12.98 15.91
CA LYS A 106 31.90 -14.25 16.65
C LYS A 106 30.65 -14.76 17.34
N GLY A 107 29.60 -13.95 17.43
CA GLY A 107 28.32 -14.35 17.98
C GLY A 107 27.63 -13.24 18.75
N LEU A 108 26.37 -13.52 19.08
CA LEU A 108 25.56 -12.70 19.96
C LEU A 108 25.43 -13.41 21.31
N PHE A 109 25.86 -12.76 22.39
CA PHE A 109 25.96 -13.36 23.71
C PHE A 109 24.89 -12.77 24.64
N PRO A 110 24.05 -13.60 25.27
CA PRO A 110 23.03 -13.12 26.20
C PRO A 110 23.69 -12.64 27.50
N LEU A 111 23.23 -11.50 27.98
CA LEU A 111 23.64 -10.88 29.25
C LEU A 111 22.73 -11.28 30.41
N LYS A 112 21.63 -11.98 30.11
CA LYS A 112 20.65 -12.50 31.07
C LYS A 112 20.58 -14.02 30.95
N ALA A 113 20.75 -14.73 32.07
CA ALA A 113 20.64 -16.19 32.11
C ALA A 113 19.21 -16.66 31.79
N GLY A 114 19.07 -17.72 30.99
CA GLY A 114 17.78 -18.26 30.57
C GLY A 114 17.09 -17.45 29.47
N TYR A 115 17.78 -16.46 28.89
CA TYR A 115 17.27 -15.61 27.82
C TYR A 115 18.17 -15.68 26.57
N GLU A 116 18.56 -16.89 26.18
CA GLU A 116 19.48 -17.15 25.07
C GLU A 116 18.78 -17.22 23.71
N LYS A 117 17.50 -17.62 23.69
CA LYS A 117 16.71 -17.79 22.47
C LYS A 117 15.31 -17.22 22.59
N ILE A 118 14.89 -16.49 21.56
CA ILE A 118 13.60 -15.84 21.48
C ILE A 118 12.74 -16.60 20.48
N ARG A 119 11.84 -17.43 21.00
CA ARG A 119 10.88 -18.16 20.17
C ARG A 119 9.74 -17.24 19.75
N ARG A 120 9.46 -17.19 18.45
CA ARG A 120 8.39 -16.36 17.89
C ARG A 120 7.03 -16.69 18.48
N ARG A 121 6.16 -15.69 18.54
CA ARG A 121 4.73 -15.85 18.80
C ARG A 121 3.99 -16.31 17.55
N VAL A 122 3.00 -17.18 17.75
CA VAL A 122 2.12 -17.69 16.71
C VAL A 122 0.71 -17.74 17.26
N VAL A 123 -0.22 -17.01 16.64
CA VAL A 123 -1.63 -17.10 17.00
C VAL A 123 -2.17 -18.48 16.57
N PRO A 124 -2.75 -19.29 17.47
CA PRO A 124 -3.24 -20.62 17.11
C PRO A 124 -4.38 -20.61 16.07
N THR A 125 -5.30 -19.64 16.16
CA THR A 125 -6.43 -19.47 15.24
C THR A 125 -6.65 -18.00 14.90
N LEU A 126 -6.78 -17.70 13.61
CA LEU A 126 -7.04 -16.33 13.16
C LEU A 126 -8.43 -15.85 13.57
N ASP A 127 -9.40 -16.75 13.70
CA ASP A 127 -10.80 -16.38 14.01
C ASP A 127 -11.03 -15.93 15.44
N ALA A 128 -10.15 -16.29 16.38
CA ALA A 128 -10.20 -15.77 17.75
C ALA A 128 -9.66 -14.33 17.85
N VAL A 129 -8.92 -13.86 16.84
CA VAL A 129 -8.28 -12.54 16.90
C VAL A 129 -9.24 -11.46 16.40
N PRO A 130 -9.33 -10.31 17.10
CA PRO A 130 -10.02 -9.15 16.58
C PRO A 130 -9.46 -8.72 15.22
N TYR A 131 -10.35 -8.29 14.32
CA TYR A 131 -9.97 -7.70 13.04
C TYR A 131 -10.17 -6.19 13.10
N PRO A 132 -9.30 -5.35 12.52
CA PRO A 132 -9.47 -3.90 12.52
C PRO A 132 -10.60 -3.50 11.57
N TYR A 133 -11.86 -3.55 12.04
CA TYR A 133 -13.05 -3.23 11.23
C TYR A 133 -13.15 -1.75 10.84
N ARG A 134 -12.49 -0.86 11.59
CA ARG A 134 -12.57 0.59 11.42
C ARG A 134 -11.18 1.20 11.22
N PRO A 135 -10.44 0.82 10.18
CA PRO A 135 -9.13 1.41 9.91
C PRO A 135 -9.29 2.89 9.55
N PRO A 136 -8.23 3.71 9.71
CA PRO A 136 -8.22 5.07 9.20
C PRO A 136 -8.58 5.10 7.71
N VAL A 137 -9.57 5.90 7.35
CA VAL A 137 -10.05 6.03 5.97
C VAL A 137 -9.33 7.21 5.32
N PRO A 138 -8.38 6.99 4.39
CA PRO A 138 -7.58 8.07 3.81
C PRO A 138 -8.44 8.98 2.92
N TRP A 139 -8.23 10.29 2.91
CA TRP A 139 -8.95 11.15 1.96
C TRP A 139 -8.36 11.07 0.54
N ALA A 140 -7.05 10.79 0.48
CA ALA A 140 -6.28 10.62 -0.74
C ALA A 140 -6.25 9.15 -1.19
N GLU A 141 -5.88 8.94 -2.46
CA GLU A 141 -5.54 7.59 -2.94
C GLU A 141 -4.26 7.11 -2.28
N ILE A 142 -4.31 5.92 -1.68
CA ILE A 142 -3.14 5.25 -1.11
C ILE A 142 -2.77 4.00 -1.91
N ALA A 143 -1.56 3.49 -1.68
CA ALA A 143 -1.23 2.15 -2.14
C ALA A 143 -2.20 1.15 -1.50
N HIS A 144 -2.77 0.26 -2.31
CA HIS A 144 -3.79 -0.70 -1.87
C HIS A 144 -5.05 -0.01 -1.27
N ASP A 145 -5.59 1.01 -1.94
CA ASP A 145 -6.83 1.70 -1.54
C ASP A 145 -8.10 0.83 -1.67
N ARG A 146 -8.25 -0.15 -0.78
CA ARG A 146 -9.33 -1.16 -0.72
C ARG A 146 -9.33 -1.88 0.63
N LEU A 147 -10.43 -2.55 0.97
CA LEU A 147 -10.49 -3.38 2.17
C LEU A 147 -9.65 -4.66 1.97
N ALA A 148 -8.57 -4.81 2.71
CA ALA A 148 -7.71 -5.99 2.64
C ALA A 148 -8.15 -7.07 3.64
N LEU A 149 -8.94 -8.03 3.19
CA LEU A 149 -9.50 -9.09 4.03
C LEU A 149 -8.53 -10.28 4.13
N GLU A 150 -7.88 -10.48 5.28
CA GLU A 150 -6.95 -11.59 5.51
C GLU A 150 -7.70 -12.93 5.56
N ILE A 151 -7.66 -13.71 4.47
CA ILE A 151 -8.35 -15.02 4.37
C ILE A 151 -7.52 -16.16 4.97
N SER A 152 -6.20 -16.01 4.97
CA SER A 152 -5.28 -16.99 5.54
C SER A 152 -3.91 -16.39 5.83
N ARG A 153 -3.22 -17.01 6.79
CA ARG A 153 -1.85 -16.68 7.19
C ARG A 153 -1.00 -17.95 7.14
N GLY A 154 0.19 -17.84 6.57
CA GLY A 154 1.11 -18.97 6.39
C GLY A 154 1.20 -19.49 4.96
N CYS A 155 2.29 -20.21 4.68
CA CYS A 155 2.51 -20.91 3.43
C CYS A 155 3.28 -22.21 3.69
N THR A 156 2.71 -23.35 3.32
CA THR A 156 3.32 -24.68 3.48
C THR A 156 4.09 -25.14 2.25
N ARG A 157 3.97 -24.43 1.12
CA ARG A 157 4.65 -24.73 -0.16
C ARG A 157 6.18 -24.84 -0.04
N GLY A 158 6.79 -24.15 0.92
CA GLY A 158 8.19 -24.40 1.30
C GLY A 158 9.22 -24.03 0.24
N CYS A 159 9.01 -22.93 -0.49
CA CYS A 159 10.02 -22.43 -1.43
C CYS A 159 11.30 -22.06 -0.66
N ARG A 160 12.44 -22.61 -1.08
CA ARG A 160 13.70 -22.63 -0.30
C ARG A 160 14.36 -21.27 -0.09
N PHE A 161 13.98 -20.28 -0.90
CA PHE A 161 14.43 -18.89 -0.82
C PHE A 161 13.49 -18.00 0.03
N CYS A 162 12.27 -18.46 0.32
CA CYS A 162 11.20 -17.59 0.76
C CYS A 162 11.13 -17.55 2.29
N GLN A 163 11.51 -16.43 2.91
CA GLN A 163 11.45 -16.26 4.37
C GLN A 163 10.05 -16.50 4.96
N ALA A 164 8.99 -16.23 4.17
CA ALA A 164 7.60 -16.47 4.56
C ALA A 164 7.31 -17.95 4.89
N SER A 165 8.06 -18.90 4.31
CA SER A 165 7.90 -20.32 4.60
C SER A 165 8.40 -20.72 5.98
N SER A 166 9.19 -19.88 6.64
CA SER A 166 9.64 -20.10 8.01
C SER A 166 8.87 -19.21 8.99
N LEU A 167 8.69 -17.94 8.62
CA LEU A 167 8.09 -16.92 9.48
C LEU A 167 6.60 -17.16 9.78
N TYR A 168 5.82 -17.65 8.81
CA TYR A 168 4.36 -17.70 8.93
C TYR A 168 3.77 -19.11 9.07
N ARG A 169 4.58 -20.17 9.07
CA ARG A 169 4.08 -21.53 9.34
C ARG A 169 3.52 -21.63 10.77
N PRO A 170 2.51 -22.47 11.05
CA PRO A 170 1.69 -23.25 10.11
C PRO A 170 0.66 -22.39 9.37
N VAL A 171 0.01 -22.99 8.36
CA VAL A 171 -1.11 -22.38 7.65
C VAL A 171 -2.34 -22.34 8.55
N ARG A 172 -2.97 -21.16 8.64
CA ARG A 172 -4.24 -20.95 9.33
C ARG A 172 -5.16 -20.18 8.40
N GLU A 173 -6.33 -20.73 8.14
CA GLU A 173 -7.37 -20.15 7.29
C GLU A 173 -8.53 -19.68 8.17
N ARG A 174 -9.22 -18.62 7.74
CA ARG A 174 -10.45 -18.15 8.39
C ARG A 174 -11.67 -18.82 7.79
N ASP A 175 -12.73 -18.97 8.56
CA ASP A 175 -13.98 -19.52 8.03
C ASP A 175 -14.79 -18.50 7.21
N ILE A 176 -15.55 -18.98 6.21
CA ILE A 176 -16.34 -18.12 5.30
C ILE A 176 -17.31 -17.19 6.05
N PRO A 177 -18.12 -17.64 7.04
CA PRO A 177 -19.05 -16.75 7.74
C PRO A 177 -18.33 -15.59 8.45
N ARG A 178 -17.16 -15.87 9.02
CA ARG A 178 -16.33 -14.86 9.69
C ARG A 178 -15.81 -13.83 8.69
N LEU A 179 -15.35 -14.28 7.53
CA LEU A 179 -14.88 -13.42 6.43
C LEU A 179 -15.99 -12.51 5.88
N LEU A 180 -17.20 -13.03 5.71
CA LEU A 180 -18.35 -12.23 5.26
C LEU A 180 -18.73 -11.17 6.28
N ALA A 181 -18.76 -11.52 7.57
CA ALA A 181 -19.03 -10.56 8.65
C ALA A 181 -17.94 -9.46 8.72
N MET A 182 -16.67 -9.83 8.54
CA MET A 182 -15.57 -8.87 8.46
C MET A 182 -15.67 -7.94 7.26
N ALA A 183 -16.05 -8.46 6.09
CA ALA A 183 -16.28 -7.65 4.90
C ALA A 183 -17.44 -6.68 5.10
N GLU A 184 -18.56 -7.14 5.67
CA GLU A 184 -19.74 -6.33 5.98
C GLU A 184 -19.38 -5.13 6.86
N GLU A 185 -18.77 -5.39 8.02
CA GLU A 185 -18.44 -4.34 8.99
C GLU A 185 -17.37 -3.40 8.43
N GLY A 186 -16.34 -3.95 7.77
CA GLY A 186 -15.27 -3.18 7.17
C GLY A 186 -15.76 -2.27 6.04
N LEU A 187 -16.61 -2.75 5.14
CA LEU A 187 -17.17 -1.95 4.03
C LEU A 187 -18.10 -0.86 4.55
N SER A 188 -18.94 -1.18 5.54
CA SER A 188 -19.84 -0.22 6.18
C SER A 188 -19.06 0.90 6.90
N ALA A 189 -17.98 0.55 7.59
CA ALA A 189 -17.14 1.52 8.29
C ALA A 189 -16.33 2.42 7.34
N THR A 190 -15.82 1.87 6.25
CA THR A 190 -14.82 2.54 5.39
C THR A 190 -15.37 3.15 4.11
N GLY A 191 -16.47 2.61 3.59
CA GLY A 191 -17.05 3.03 2.32
C GLY A 191 -16.23 2.60 1.09
N TRP A 192 -15.26 1.70 1.23
CA TRP A 192 -14.55 1.13 0.09
C TRP A 192 -15.51 0.38 -0.84
N ASP A 193 -15.17 0.35 -2.11
CA ASP A 193 -15.91 -0.33 -3.17
C ASP A 193 -15.16 -1.53 -3.74
N GLU A 194 -14.02 -1.88 -3.15
CA GLU A 194 -13.21 -3.05 -3.52
C GLU A 194 -12.76 -3.78 -2.23
N VAL A 195 -12.85 -5.10 -2.24
CA VAL A 195 -12.27 -6.00 -1.25
C VAL A 195 -11.18 -6.83 -1.93
N SER A 196 -10.04 -6.97 -1.27
CA SER A 196 -8.96 -7.85 -1.69
C SER A 196 -8.81 -9.00 -0.71
N PHE A 197 -8.78 -10.23 -1.20
CA PHE A 197 -8.40 -11.37 -0.36
C PHE A 197 -6.89 -11.37 -0.14
N LEU A 198 -6.49 -11.02 1.08
CA LEU A 198 -5.11 -10.95 1.53
C LEU A 198 -4.66 -12.33 2.02
N SER A 199 -3.63 -12.85 1.39
CA SER A 199 -2.86 -14.03 1.81
C SER A 199 -1.57 -14.10 0.97
N LEU A 200 -0.66 -15.01 1.31
CA LEU A 200 0.52 -15.28 0.49
C LEU A 200 0.16 -15.93 -0.86
N SER A 201 -0.96 -16.66 -0.91
CA SER A 201 -1.48 -17.32 -2.10
C SER A 201 -2.98 -17.57 -1.90
N ALA A 202 -3.83 -16.72 -2.50
CA ALA A 202 -5.28 -16.85 -2.34
C ALA A 202 -5.78 -18.13 -2.99
N GLY A 203 -5.11 -18.56 -4.07
CA GLY A 203 -5.34 -19.84 -4.77
C GLY A 203 -5.16 -21.08 -3.90
N ASP A 204 -4.45 -20.95 -2.77
CA ASP A 204 -4.18 -22.05 -1.84
C ASP A 204 -5.19 -22.12 -0.69
N TYR A 205 -6.19 -21.23 -0.60
CA TYR A 205 -7.22 -21.29 0.43
C TYR A 205 -8.24 -22.40 0.13
N SER A 206 -8.52 -23.28 1.10
CA SER A 206 -9.25 -24.53 0.86
C SER A 206 -10.66 -24.34 0.29
N CYS A 207 -11.38 -23.28 0.68
CA CYS A 207 -12.75 -23.01 0.24
C CYS A 207 -12.85 -21.80 -0.71
N LEU A 208 -11.86 -21.58 -1.59
CA LEU A 208 -11.75 -20.33 -2.35
C LEU A 208 -12.96 -20.10 -3.27
N THR A 209 -13.41 -21.15 -3.96
CA THR A 209 -14.54 -21.06 -4.89
C THR A 209 -15.80 -20.63 -4.14
N GLU A 210 -16.07 -21.27 -3.01
CA GLU A 210 -17.24 -21.05 -2.16
C GLU A 210 -17.20 -19.66 -1.52
N LEU A 211 -16.01 -19.21 -1.09
CA LEU A 211 -15.82 -17.86 -0.56
C LEU A 211 -16.12 -16.80 -1.62
N ILE A 212 -15.61 -16.95 -2.85
CA ILE A 212 -15.87 -16.01 -3.94
C ILE A 212 -17.37 -15.97 -4.28
N VAL A 213 -18.03 -17.12 -4.39
CA VAL A 213 -19.47 -17.21 -4.69
C VAL A 213 -20.28 -16.55 -3.57
N SER A 214 -19.98 -16.86 -2.32
CA SER A 214 -20.63 -16.27 -1.14
C SER A 214 -20.47 -14.76 -1.10
N PHE A 215 -19.25 -14.28 -1.33
CA PHE A 215 -18.93 -12.86 -1.39
C PHE A 215 -19.74 -12.14 -2.48
N ASN A 216 -19.74 -12.67 -3.71
CA ASN A 216 -20.45 -12.05 -4.81
C ASN A 216 -21.98 -12.08 -4.60
N ARG A 217 -22.55 -13.16 -4.04
CA ARG A 217 -23.98 -13.21 -3.68
C ARG A 217 -24.37 -12.08 -2.72
N ARG A 218 -23.51 -11.79 -1.74
CA ARG A 218 -23.75 -10.72 -0.74
C ARG A 218 -23.50 -9.32 -1.31
N PHE A 219 -22.36 -9.08 -1.94
CA PHE A 219 -21.84 -7.71 -2.14
C PHE A 219 -21.92 -7.20 -3.59
N LEU A 220 -22.14 -8.06 -4.59
CA LEU A 220 -22.32 -7.63 -5.98
C LEU A 220 -23.54 -6.71 -6.20
N PRO A 221 -24.69 -6.91 -5.53
CA PRO A 221 -25.82 -5.96 -5.61
C PRO A 221 -25.44 -4.54 -5.16
N GLU A 222 -24.45 -4.41 -4.28
CA GLU A 222 -23.94 -3.13 -3.77
C GLU A 222 -22.73 -2.60 -4.56
N LYS A 223 -22.46 -3.24 -5.71
CA LYS A 223 -21.37 -2.88 -6.63
C LYS A 223 -20.01 -2.85 -5.93
N VAL A 224 -19.75 -3.82 -5.06
CA VAL A 224 -18.44 -4.00 -4.44
C VAL A 224 -17.63 -5.00 -5.27
N ALA A 225 -16.43 -4.60 -5.67
CA ALA A 225 -15.50 -5.40 -6.44
C ALA A 225 -14.70 -6.36 -5.57
N LEU A 226 -14.39 -7.53 -6.13
CA LEU A 226 -13.45 -8.48 -5.56
C LEU A 226 -12.13 -8.46 -6.34
N SER A 227 -11.03 -8.42 -5.61
CA SER A 227 -9.66 -8.38 -6.12
C SER A 227 -8.89 -9.59 -5.60
N LEU A 228 -8.23 -10.32 -6.52
CA LEU A 228 -7.40 -11.49 -6.20
C LEU A 228 -5.96 -11.22 -6.66
N PRO A 229 -5.13 -10.56 -5.83
CA PRO A 229 -3.80 -10.13 -6.25
C PRO A 229 -2.80 -11.28 -6.46
N SER A 230 -3.01 -12.42 -5.78
CA SER A 230 -2.03 -13.52 -5.69
C SER A 230 -2.68 -14.87 -5.96
N LEU A 231 -2.73 -15.29 -7.23
CA LEU A 231 -3.19 -16.63 -7.64
C LEU A 231 -1.99 -17.46 -8.13
N ARG A 232 -1.87 -18.69 -7.62
CA ARG A 232 -0.84 -19.65 -8.06
C ARG A 232 -1.27 -20.28 -9.39
N VAL A 233 -0.29 -20.73 -10.19
CA VAL A 233 -0.54 -21.60 -11.34
C VAL A 233 -1.40 -22.80 -10.90
N GLY A 234 -2.43 -23.13 -11.68
CA GLY A 234 -3.34 -24.23 -11.40
C GLY A 234 -4.51 -23.93 -10.45
N SER A 235 -4.60 -22.74 -9.83
CA SER A 235 -5.70 -22.41 -8.91
C SER A 235 -6.95 -21.82 -9.59
N LEU A 236 -6.92 -21.65 -10.91
CA LEU A 236 -8.04 -21.10 -11.68
C LEU A 236 -8.91 -22.23 -12.23
N ASN A 237 -10.20 -22.20 -11.88
CA ASN A 237 -11.22 -23.03 -12.51
C ASN A 237 -12.27 -22.13 -13.21
N GLU A 238 -13.17 -22.75 -14.00
CA GLU A 238 -14.19 -22.02 -14.77
C GLU A 238 -15.13 -21.19 -13.87
N THR A 239 -15.48 -21.70 -12.69
CA THR A 239 -16.33 -21.00 -11.71
C THR A 239 -15.67 -19.73 -11.20
N ILE A 240 -14.42 -19.82 -10.72
CA ILE A 240 -13.62 -18.68 -10.26
C ILE A 240 -13.50 -17.63 -11.36
N ILE A 241 -13.24 -18.06 -12.59
CA ILE A 241 -13.18 -17.16 -13.75
C ILE A 241 -14.52 -16.47 -14.00
N GLY A 242 -15.62 -17.22 -13.95
CA GLY A 242 -16.98 -16.70 -14.11
C GLY A 242 -17.32 -15.64 -13.06
N GLU A 243 -16.91 -15.86 -11.81
CA GLU A 243 -17.13 -14.93 -10.71
C GLU A 243 -16.23 -13.69 -10.78
N ILE A 244 -14.94 -13.82 -11.13
CA ILE A 244 -14.02 -12.69 -11.30
C ILE A 244 -14.46 -11.77 -12.45
N LYS A 245 -14.99 -12.35 -13.54
CA LYS A 245 -15.48 -11.61 -14.71
C LYS A 245 -16.57 -10.58 -14.34
N LYS A 246 -17.29 -10.77 -13.23
CA LYS A 246 -18.41 -9.91 -12.84
C LYS A 246 -17.99 -8.54 -12.32
N VAL A 247 -16.72 -8.34 -11.93
CA VAL A 247 -16.37 -7.13 -11.14
C VAL A 247 -15.09 -6.39 -11.54
N ARG A 248 -14.05 -7.04 -12.10
CA ARG A 248 -12.92 -6.34 -12.78
C ARG A 248 -11.99 -7.29 -13.51
N LYS A 249 -11.52 -6.90 -14.70
CA LYS A 249 -10.37 -7.55 -15.36
C LYS A 249 -9.09 -6.77 -15.07
N THR A 250 -8.35 -7.13 -14.01
CA THR A 250 -6.97 -6.65 -13.81
C THR A 250 -5.99 -7.53 -14.59
N GLY A 251 -4.75 -7.10 -14.82
CA GLY A 251 -3.73 -7.96 -15.44
C GLY A 251 -3.47 -9.22 -14.60
N PHE A 252 -3.33 -10.38 -15.24
CA PHE A 252 -3.09 -11.65 -14.54
C PHE A 252 -1.60 -11.82 -14.24
N THR A 253 -1.26 -12.35 -13.08
CA THR A 253 0.13 -12.50 -12.64
C THR A 253 0.45 -13.98 -12.45
N LEU A 254 1.53 -14.44 -13.06
CA LEU A 254 2.14 -15.73 -12.78
C LEU A 254 3.55 -15.50 -12.21
N ALA A 255 3.95 -16.28 -11.22
CA ALA A 255 5.26 -16.21 -10.61
C ALA A 255 6.01 -17.54 -10.77
N PRO A 256 6.65 -17.78 -11.94
CA PRO A 256 7.45 -18.98 -12.16
C PRO A 256 8.73 -18.96 -11.31
N GLU A 257 9.24 -17.79 -10.96
CA GLU A 257 10.48 -17.53 -10.21
C GLU A 257 11.77 -17.94 -10.93
N ALA A 258 11.76 -19.03 -11.70
CA ALA A 258 12.90 -19.52 -12.47
C ALA A 258 12.49 -19.89 -13.91
N GLY A 259 13.45 -19.74 -14.84
CA GLY A 259 13.24 -19.92 -16.27
C GLY A 259 13.03 -21.37 -16.71
N THR A 260 13.66 -22.33 -16.03
CA THR A 260 13.60 -23.76 -16.34
C THR A 260 12.92 -24.54 -15.23
N GLU A 261 12.40 -25.72 -15.57
CA GLU A 261 11.80 -26.61 -14.58
C GLU A 261 12.80 -27.14 -13.56
N ARG A 262 14.03 -27.47 -14.01
CA ARG A 262 15.15 -27.84 -13.14
C ARG A 262 15.37 -26.80 -12.04
N LEU A 263 15.53 -25.52 -12.40
CA LEU A 263 15.79 -24.49 -11.40
C LEU A 263 14.55 -24.20 -10.53
N ARG A 264 13.33 -24.40 -11.06
CA ARG A 264 12.10 -24.40 -10.26
C ARG A 264 12.09 -25.52 -9.21
N GLN A 265 12.54 -26.72 -9.54
CA GLN A 265 12.67 -27.83 -8.59
C GLN A 265 13.74 -27.55 -7.52
N VAL A 266 14.89 -26.98 -7.90
CA VAL A 266 15.96 -26.56 -6.97
C VAL A 266 15.41 -25.61 -5.91
N ILE A 267 14.57 -24.64 -6.27
CA ILE A 267 13.99 -23.68 -5.31
C ILE A 267 12.71 -24.19 -4.61
N ASN A 268 12.34 -25.45 -4.84
CA ASN A 268 11.10 -26.08 -4.39
C ASN A 268 9.83 -25.32 -4.83
N LYS A 269 9.79 -24.97 -6.11
CA LYS A 269 8.62 -24.39 -6.78
C LYS A 269 8.01 -25.43 -7.71
N ASP A 270 7.05 -26.17 -7.16
CA ASP A 270 6.29 -27.19 -7.90
C ASP A 270 5.33 -26.53 -8.92
N ILE A 271 5.87 -26.17 -10.08
CA ILE A 271 5.16 -25.61 -11.24
C ILE A 271 5.83 -26.19 -12.49
N SER A 272 5.15 -27.10 -13.18
CA SER A 272 5.59 -27.59 -14.48
C SER A 272 5.42 -26.53 -15.56
N GLU A 273 6.19 -26.67 -16.64
CA GLU A 273 6.05 -25.78 -17.79
C GLU A 273 4.66 -25.91 -18.44
N GLU A 274 4.09 -27.11 -18.50
CA GLU A 274 2.76 -27.40 -19.05
C GLU A 274 1.66 -26.67 -18.28
N ALA A 275 1.63 -26.82 -16.96
CA ALA A 275 0.61 -26.20 -16.10
C ALA A 275 0.62 -24.66 -16.22
N LEU A 276 1.80 -24.09 -16.41
CA LEU A 276 1.99 -22.66 -16.62
C LEU A 276 1.37 -22.21 -17.95
N PHE A 277 1.59 -22.96 -19.03
CA PHE A 277 1.01 -22.66 -20.34
C PHE A 277 -0.52 -22.85 -20.36
N GLU A 278 -1.02 -23.90 -19.72
CA GLU A 278 -2.45 -24.16 -19.59
C GLU A 278 -3.14 -23.04 -18.81
N THR A 279 -2.62 -22.67 -17.63
CA THR A 279 -3.18 -21.57 -16.83
C THR A 279 -3.18 -20.25 -17.61
N ALA A 280 -2.10 -19.96 -18.33
CA ALA A 280 -2.03 -18.77 -19.17
C ALA A 280 -3.09 -18.81 -20.29
N LYS A 281 -3.23 -19.94 -21.00
CA LYS A 281 -4.24 -20.15 -22.03
C LYS A 281 -5.65 -19.92 -21.48
N THR A 282 -6.00 -20.56 -20.36
CA THR A 282 -7.31 -20.40 -19.70
C THR A 282 -7.59 -18.94 -19.33
N ALA A 283 -6.60 -18.24 -18.77
CA ALA A 283 -6.74 -16.81 -18.46
C ALA A 283 -6.99 -15.97 -19.73
N PHE A 284 -6.34 -16.25 -20.85
CA PHE A 284 -6.59 -15.49 -22.08
C PHE A 284 -7.92 -15.82 -22.76
N GLU A 285 -8.33 -17.09 -22.75
CA GLU A 285 -9.67 -17.50 -23.22
C GLU A 285 -10.78 -16.83 -22.41
N ALA A 286 -10.52 -16.59 -21.13
CA ALA A 286 -11.39 -15.82 -20.26
C ALA A 286 -11.35 -14.28 -20.48
N GLY A 287 -10.50 -13.81 -21.39
CA GLY A 287 -10.49 -12.43 -21.88
C GLY A 287 -9.51 -11.50 -21.17
N TRP A 288 -8.55 -12.02 -20.40
CA TRP A 288 -7.38 -11.25 -20.00
C TRP A 288 -6.53 -10.89 -21.23
N ARG A 289 -5.82 -9.76 -21.20
CA ARG A 289 -4.95 -9.28 -22.30
C ARG A 289 -3.49 -9.08 -21.91
N HIS A 290 -3.24 -8.98 -20.61
CA HIS A 290 -1.93 -8.70 -20.04
C HIS A 290 -1.57 -9.78 -19.03
N LEU A 291 -0.37 -10.32 -19.18
CA LEU A 291 0.22 -11.29 -18.25
C LEU A 291 1.48 -10.68 -17.64
N LYS A 292 1.61 -10.74 -16.32
CA LYS A 292 2.83 -10.37 -15.59
C LYS A 292 3.55 -11.63 -15.17
N LEU A 293 4.86 -11.67 -15.37
CA LEU A 293 5.74 -12.77 -14.95
C LEU A 293 6.79 -12.25 -13.97
N TYR A 294 6.98 -12.94 -12.86
CA TYR A 294 8.05 -12.66 -11.90
C TYR A 294 9.12 -13.75 -11.95
N PHE A 295 10.37 -13.33 -12.07
CA PHE A 295 11.55 -14.20 -12.03
C PHE A 295 12.62 -13.62 -11.11
N MET A 296 13.49 -14.50 -10.64
CA MET A 296 14.72 -14.14 -9.95
C MET A 296 15.93 -14.54 -10.80
N ILE A 297 17.04 -13.81 -10.62
CA ILE A 297 18.36 -14.18 -11.14
C ILE A 297 19.36 -14.34 -9.99
N GLY A 298 20.40 -15.14 -10.22
CA GLY A 298 21.43 -15.41 -9.22
C GLY A 298 21.02 -16.45 -8.18
N LEU A 299 20.05 -17.30 -8.50
CA LEU A 299 19.65 -18.42 -7.64
C LEU A 299 20.79 -19.46 -7.50
N PRO A 300 20.83 -20.23 -6.40
CA PRO A 300 21.79 -21.33 -6.26
C PRO A 300 21.68 -22.32 -7.42
N THR A 301 22.83 -22.77 -7.93
CA THR A 301 22.95 -23.67 -9.10
C THR A 301 22.44 -23.08 -10.44
N GLU A 302 22.17 -21.78 -10.54
CA GLU A 302 21.76 -21.14 -11.80
C GLU A 302 22.85 -21.26 -12.87
N THR A 303 22.45 -21.65 -14.07
CA THR A 303 23.29 -21.80 -15.26
C THR A 303 22.85 -20.84 -16.37
N PRO A 304 23.69 -20.62 -17.41
CA PRO A 304 23.28 -19.82 -18.57
C PRO A 304 22.01 -20.32 -19.28
N ASP A 305 21.74 -21.63 -19.31
CA ASP A 305 20.50 -22.16 -19.91
C ASP A 305 19.26 -21.74 -19.13
N ASP A 306 19.35 -21.60 -17.79
CA ASP A 306 18.21 -21.14 -16.98
C ASP A 306 17.83 -19.70 -17.30
N LEU A 307 18.84 -18.88 -17.60
CA LEU A 307 18.69 -17.48 -17.96
C LEU A 307 18.11 -17.32 -19.37
N GLU A 308 18.52 -18.15 -20.33
CA GLU A 308 17.85 -18.26 -21.63
C GLU A 308 16.44 -18.88 -21.49
N GLY A 309 16.23 -19.75 -20.50
CA GLY A 309 14.93 -20.32 -20.15
C GLY A 309 13.88 -19.26 -19.85
N ILE A 310 14.25 -18.18 -19.14
CA ILE A 310 13.37 -17.01 -18.92
C ILE A 310 12.92 -16.41 -20.26
N VAL A 311 13.86 -16.25 -21.19
CA VAL A 311 13.61 -15.68 -22.53
C VAL A 311 12.70 -16.61 -23.34
N ARG A 312 12.98 -17.91 -23.35
CA ARG A 312 12.22 -18.95 -24.05
C ARG A 312 10.78 -18.99 -23.54
N LEU A 313 10.60 -19.04 -22.23
CA LEU A 313 9.28 -19.13 -21.59
C LEU A 313 8.44 -17.87 -21.88
N ALA A 314 9.01 -16.67 -21.70
CA ALA A 314 8.32 -15.42 -21.99
C ALA A 314 7.89 -15.30 -23.46
N ARG A 315 8.77 -15.69 -24.40
CA ARG A 315 8.47 -15.67 -25.84
C ARG A 315 7.36 -16.64 -26.21
N ARG A 316 7.42 -17.88 -25.71
CA ARG A 316 6.36 -18.87 -25.96
C ARG A 316 5.00 -18.39 -25.47
N LEU A 317 4.94 -17.75 -24.30
CA LEU A 317 3.69 -17.22 -23.75
C LEU A 317 3.06 -16.11 -24.61
N THR A 318 3.86 -15.28 -25.29
CA THR A 318 3.31 -14.28 -26.24
C THR A 318 2.60 -14.93 -27.44
N ARG A 319 2.81 -16.22 -27.67
CA ARG A 319 2.28 -16.98 -28.81
C ARG A 319 1.26 -18.05 -28.40
N VAL A 320 0.80 -18.07 -27.15
CA VAL A 320 -0.17 -19.08 -26.66
C VAL A 320 -1.45 -19.12 -27.52
N LYS A 321 -1.80 -18.01 -28.18
CA LYS A 321 -2.91 -17.92 -29.16
C LYS A 321 -2.44 -17.41 -30.54
N GLY A 322 -1.23 -17.77 -30.96
CA GLY A 322 -0.65 -17.30 -32.22
C GLY A 322 -0.47 -15.78 -32.26
N LYS A 323 -0.92 -15.12 -33.35
CA LYS A 323 -0.77 -13.67 -33.56
C LYS A 323 -1.57 -12.81 -32.59
N ASP A 324 -2.63 -13.35 -31.97
CA ASP A 324 -3.47 -12.67 -30.98
C ASP A 324 -3.07 -12.97 -29.53
N GLY A 325 -1.88 -13.55 -29.34
CA GLY A 325 -1.36 -13.79 -28.00
C GLY A 325 -1.15 -12.51 -27.18
N PRO A 326 -0.97 -12.66 -25.87
CA PRO A 326 -1.00 -11.57 -24.91
C PRO A 326 0.20 -10.63 -25.00
N GLN A 327 0.05 -9.47 -24.37
CA GLN A 327 1.21 -8.72 -23.92
C GLN A 327 1.73 -9.33 -22.61
N VAL A 328 3.00 -9.72 -22.60
CA VAL A 328 3.69 -10.29 -21.44
C VAL A 328 4.63 -9.24 -20.86
N ASN A 329 4.49 -8.97 -19.56
CA ASN A 329 5.33 -8.07 -18.80
C ASN A 329 6.22 -8.92 -17.88
N VAL A 330 7.50 -9.04 -18.21
CA VAL A 330 8.50 -9.76 -17.43
C VAL A 330 9.12 -8.81 -16.41
N SER A 331 9.13 -9.21 -15.15
CA SER A 331 9.77 -8.50 -14.04
C SER A 331 10.81 -9.40 -13.40
N VAL A 332 12.05 -8.92 -13.29
CA VAL A 332 13.18 -9.68 -12.71
C VAL A 332 13.71 -8.98 -11.46
N SER A 333 13.91 -9.75 -10.39
CA SER A 333 14.65 -9.34 -9.19
C SER A 333 15.93 -10.15 -9.03
N THR A 334 16.87 -9.64 -8.24
CA THR A 334 18.05 -10.39 -7.83
C THR A 334 17.69 -11.25 -6.63
N PHE A 335 18.11 -12.51 -6.61
CA PHE A 335 17.96 -13.36 -5.44
C PHE A 335 18.73 -12.78 -4.25
N ILE A 336 18.06 -12.74 -3.09
CA ILE A 336 18.62 -12.28 -1.83
C ILE A 336 18.51 -13.43 -0.83
N PRO A 337 19.63 -13.99 -0.35
CA PRO A 337 19.63 -14.99 0.72
C PRO A 337 18.98 -14.40 1.99
N LYS A 338 17.85 -14.97 2.42
CA LYS A 338 17.13 -14.49 3.60
C LYS A 338 17.44 -15.35 4.84
N PRO A 339 17.56 -14.74 6.03
CA PRO A 339 17.60 -15.45 7.31
C PRO A 339 16.49 -16.48 7.46
N HIS A 340 16.80 -17.60 8.12
CA HIS A 340 15.88 -18.71 8.37
C HIS A 340 15.33 -19.38 7.11
N THR A 341 16.07 -19.35 6.00
CA THR A 341 15.73 -20.10 4.79
C THR A 341 16.78 -21.17 4.51
N ALA A 342 16.46 -22.15 3.66
CA ALA A 342 17.44 -23.17 3.26
C ALA A 342 18.64 -22.57 2.53
N PHE A 343 18.48 -21.37 1.96
CA PHE A 343 19.54 -20.65 1.28
C PHE A 343 20.23 -19.57 2.12
N GLN A 344 20.02 -19.50 3.44
CA GLN A 344 20.64 -18.47 4.27
C GLN A 344 22.19 -18.49 4.27
N TRP A 345 22.79 -19.64 3.92
CA TRP A 345 24.24 -19.83 3.81
C TRP A 345 24.79 -19.50 2.43
N GLU A 346 23.94 -19.41 1.40
CA GLU A 346 24.37 -19.16 0.02
C GLU A 346 24.89 -17.73 -0.17
N ARG A 347 25.78 -17.55 -1.15
CA ARG A 347 26.20 -16.21 -1.57
C ARG A 347 25.07 -15.47 -2.29
N GLN A 348 25.10 -14.15 -2.25
CA GLN A 348 24.42 -13.31 -3.23
C GLN A 348 25.37 -12.99 -4.37
N ILE A 349 24.88 -12.97 -5.61
CA ILE A 349 25.70 -12.57 -6.77
C ILE A 349 26.13 -11.10 -6.66
N THR A 350 27.29 -10.77 -7.22
CA THR A 350 27.84 -9.41 -7.17
C THR A 350 27.01 -8.42 -8.00
N LEU A 351 27.26 -7.12 -7.79
CA LEU A 351 26.64 -6.06 -8.59
C LEU A 351 26.99 -6.19 -10.08
N GLU A 352 28.23 -6.54 -10.40
CA GLU A 352 28.69 -6.75 -11.78
C GLU A 352 27.97 -7.94 -12.43
N GLU A 353 27.94 -9.09 -11.74
CA GLU A 353 27.21 -10.28 -12.15
C GLU A 353 25.72 -10.00 -12.39
N THR A 354 25.10 -9.19 -11.51
CA THR A 354 23.70 -8.77 -11.63
C THR A 354 23.49 -7.93 -12.89
N ARG A 355 24.33 -6.89 -13.09
CA ARG A 355 24.25 -6.00 -14.27
C ARG A 355 24.46 -6.77 -15.57
N ALA A 356 25.40 -7.72 -15.62
CA ALA A 356 25.66 -8.56 -16.78
C ALA A 356 24.42 -9.40 -17.17
N ARG A 357 23.81 -10.08 -16.20
CA ARG A 357 22.58 -10.88 -16.40
C ARG A 357 21.40 -10.03 -16.85
N LEU A 358 21.18 -8.86 -16.22
CA LEU A 358 20.12 -7.93 -16.62
C LEU A 358 20.34 -7.39 -18.04
N SER A 359 21.59 -7.09 -18.42
CA SER A 359 21.93 -6.66 -19.78
C SER A 359 21.59 -7.74 -20.80
N PHE A 360 21.96 -9.00 -20.51
CA PHE A 360 21.63 -10.15 -21.34
C PHE A 360 20.11 -10.29 -21.58
N LEU A 361 19.30 -10.18 -20.51
CA LEU A 361 17.84 -10.29 -20.57
C LEU A 361 17.23 -9.09 -21.30
N ARG A 362 17.68 -7.87 -21.01
CA ARG A 362 17.20 -6.64 -21.65
C ARG A 362 17.36 -6.67 -23.16
N ALA A 363 18.51 -7.16 -23.64
CA ALA A 363 18.78 -7.31 -25.07
C ALA A 363 17.81 -8.28 -25.77
N ARG A 364 17.26 -9.27 -25.05
CA ARG A 364 16.43 -10.36 -25.61
C ARG A 364 14.93 -10.20 -25.38
N LEU A 365 14.51 -9.44 -24.36
CA LEU A 365 13.13 -9.25 -23.92
C LEU A 365 12.50 -7.91 -24.33
N SER A 366 13.27 -6.97 -24.89
CA SER A 366 12.74 -5.67 -25.35
C SER A 366 12.17 -5.77 -26.77
N ARG A 367 10.98 -6.39 -26.92
CA ARG A 367 10.36 -6.66 -28.23
C ARG A 367 8.85 -6.37 -28.25
N ARG A 368 8.23 -6.36 -29.43
CA ARG A 368 6.76 -6.24 -29.58
C ARG A 368 6.06 -7.30 -28.73
N LYS A 369 5.10 -6.89 -27.89
CA LYS A 369 4.38 -7.69 -26.87
C LYS A 369 5.17 -8.15 -25.64
N LEU A 370 6.47 -7.86 -25.55
CA LEU A 370 7.27 -8.11 -24.34
C LEU A 370 7.66 -6.78 -23.70
N LYS A 371 7.27 -6.56 -22.44
CA LYS A 371 7.81 -5.46 -21.63
C LYS A 371 8.70 -6.05 -20.56
N PHE A 372 9.91 -5.51 -20.42
CA PHE A 372 10.86 -5.93 -19.41
C PHE A 372 10.98 -4.85 -18.33
N LYS A 373 10.87 -5.27 -17.07
CA LYS A 373 11.11 -4.48 -15.87
C LYS A 373 12.10 -5.23 -14.99
N TRP A 374 12.89 -4.51 -14.22
CA TRP A 374 13.83 -5.10 -13.28
C TRP A 374 13.98 -4.23 -12.05
N HIS A 375 14.39 -4.86 -10.95
CA HIS A 375 14.80 -4.16 -9.73
C HIS A 375 16.20 -3.58 -9.90
N LYS A 376 16.48 -2.41 -9.31
CA LYS A 376 17.80 -1.79 -9.40
C LYS A 376 18.86 -2.68 -8.70
N PRO A 377 19.99 -3.01 -9.36
CA PRO A 377 21.04 -3.84 -8.76
C PRO A 377 21.52 -3.32 -7.41
N GLU A 378 21.69 -2.00 -7.29
CA GLU A 378 22.18 -1.31 -6.10
C GLU A 378 21.20 -1.43 -4.92
N GLN A 379 19.89 -1.36 -5.19
CA GLN A 379 18.86 -1.62 -4.18
C GLN A 379 18.89 -3.08 -3.72
N SER A 380 19.04 -4.05 -4.63
CA SER A 380 19.18 -5.47 -4.27
C SER A 380 20.45 -5.77 -3.47
N PHE A 381 21.56 -5.10 -3.78
CA PHE A 381 22.80 -5.20 -3.03
C PHE A 381 22.58 -4.75 -1.58
N LEU A 382 22.02 -3.55 -1.39
CA LEU A 382 21.77 -3.02 -0.06
C LEU A 382 20.75 -3.86 0.72
N GLU A 383 19.70 -4.35 0.07
CA GLU A 383 18.73 -5.24 0.70
C GLU A 383 19.38 -6.54 1.20
N GLY A 384 20.34 -7.10 0.44
CA GLY A 384 21.13 -8.25 0.87
C GLY A 384 22.00 -7.97 2.08
N VAL A 385 22.68 -6.81 2.08
CA VAL A 385 23.52 -6.35 3.19
C VAL A 385 22.69 -6.22 4.47
N LEU A 386 21.57 -5.49 4.39
CA LEU A 386 20.70 -5.27 5.54
C LEU A 386 20.02 -6.56 6.00
N SER A 387 19.58 -7.42 5.08
CA SER A 387 18.94 -8.70 5.43
C SER A 387 19.89 -9.63 6.20
N ARG A 388 21.19 -9.60 5.91
CA ARG A 388 22.19 -10.54 6.45
C ARG A 388 23.17 -9.88 7.43
N GLY A 389 22.87 -8.64 7.83
CA GLY A 389 23.73 -7.78 8.62
C GLY A 389 23.83 -8.18 10.09
N ASP A 390 24.92 -7.73 10.72
CA ASP A 390 25.15 -7.79 12.17
C ASP A 390 24.85 -6.42 12.82
N ARG A 391 25.05 -6.33 14.14
CA ARG A 391 24.74 -5.14 14.96
C ARG A 391 25.40 -3.84 14.47
N ARG A 392 26.57 -3.91 13.83
CA ARG A 392 27.27 -2.72 13.30
C ARG A 392 26.44 -1.97 12.25
N LEU A 393 25.46 -2.63 11.63
CA LEU A 393 24.63 -1.97 10.63
C LEU A 393 23.67 -0.93 11.22
N SER A 394 23.40 -0.94 12.53
CA SER A 394 22.67 0.17 13.16
C SER A 394 23.44 1.50 13.00
N ALA A 395 24.75 1.49 13.18
CA ALA A 395 25.60 2.66 12.90
C ALA A 395 25.61 3.03 11.41
N LEU A 396 25.66 2.05 10.51
CA LEU A 396 25.59 2.28 9.06
C LEU A 396 24.29 2.98 8.66
N ILE A 397 23.15 2.49 9.13
CA ILE A 397 21.83 3.05 8.83
C ILE A 397 21.73 4.49 9.34
N TYR A 398 22.20 4.75 10.57
CA TYR A 398 22.18 6.09 11.15
C TYR A 398 23.09 7.06 10.38
N GLU A 399 24.28 6.63 9.97
CA GLU A 399 25.21 7.49 9.21
C GLU A 399 24.73 7.74 7.78
N ALA A 400 24.17 6.73 7.10
CA ALA A 400 23.53 6.92 5.80
C ALA A 400 22.33 7.90 5.90
N PHE A 401 21.56 7.79 6.99
CA PHE A 401 20.51 8.75 7.32
C PHE A 401 21.09 10.17 7.49
N ARG A 402 22.19 10.37 8.23
CA ARG A 402 22.79 11.71 8.38
C ARG A 402 23.25 12.32 7.05
N ARG A 403 23.54 11.48 6.06
CA ARG A 403 23.91 11.86 4.67
C ARG A 403 22.71 12.05 3.73
N GLY A 404 21.49 12.01 4.27
CA GLY A 404 20.25 12.30 3.54
C GLY A 404 19.54 11.09 2.92
N ALA A 405 19.99 9.85 3.18
CA ALA A 405 19.28 8.64 2.71
C ALA A 405 17.92 8.48 3.41
N ARG A 406 16.81 8.54 2.66
CA ARG A 406 15.43 8.41 3.14
C ARG A 406 14.62 7.72 2.05
N LEU A 407 13.58 6.99 2.44
CA LEU A 407 12.66 6.37 1.48
C LEU A 407 13.38 5.49 0.44
N ASP A 408 14.46 4.81 0.84
CA ASP A 408 15.36 4.07 -0.07
C ASP A 408 14.69 2.90 -0.83
N GLY A 409 13.47 2.51 -0.43
CA GLY A 409 12.61 1.60 -1.20
C GLY A 409 12.07 2.20 -2.50
N TRP A 410 12.01 3.53 -2.62
CA TRP A 410 11.58 4.25 -3.81
C TRP A 410 12.79 4.56 -4.69
N SER A 411 12.76 4.04 -5.92
CA SER A 411 13.88 4.15 -6.86
C SER A 411 14.31 5.59 -7.16
N ASP A 412 13.39 6.55 -7.08
CA ASP A 412 13.60 7.98 -7.29
C ASP A 412 14.20 8.71 -6.07
N GLU A 413 14.04 8.16 -4.87
CA GLU A 413 14.62 8.70 -3.62
C GLU A 413 15.89 7.96 -3.17
N PHE A 414 16.18 6.80 -3.77
CA PHE A 414 17.28 5.93 -3.37
C PHE A 414 18.66 6.58 -3.54
N ARG A 415 19.43 6.71 -2.44
CA ARG A 415 20.73 7.38 -2.40
C ARG A 415 21.88 6.42 -2.11
N PHE A 416 22.26 5.61 -3.09
CA PHE A 416 23.29 4.57 -2.91
C PHE A 416 24.64 5.11 -2.42
N GLU A 417 25.10 6.26 -2.94
CA GLU A 417 26.38 6.85 -2.53
C GLU A 417 26.43 7.20 -1.04
N ALA A 418 25.31 7.64 -0.45
CA ALA A 418 25.24 7.94 0.98
C ALA A 418 25.54 6.70 1.83
N TRP A 419 25.10 5.51 1.40
CA TRP A 419 25.40 4.24 2.04
C TRP A 419 26.86 3.82 1.89
N LEU A 420 27.44 4.00 0.70
CA LEU A 420 28.85 3.68 0.45
C LEU A 420 29.78 4.59 1.25
N GLU A 421 29.48 5.89 1.33
CA GLU A 421 30.21 6.84 2.15
C GLU A 421 30.09 6.53 3.65
N ALA A 422 28.89 6.19 4.12
CA ALA A 422 28.67 5.77 5.50
C ALA A 422 29.50 4.52 5.83
N ALA A 423 29.52 3.54 4.92
CA ALA A 423 30.33 2.34 5.08
C ALA A 423 31.83 2.66 5.15
N ARG A 424 32.34 3.53 4.26
CA ARG A 424 33.73 4.01 4.28
C ARG A 424 34.07 4.71 5.59
N ALA A 425 33.20 5.59 6.08
CA ALA A 425 33.39 6.32 7.33
C ALA A 425 33.46 5.39 8.55
N LEU A 426 32.74 4.26 8.50
CA LEU A 426 32.68 3.26 9.57
C LEU A 426 33.70 2.11 9.37
N GLY A 427 34.50 2.13 8.30
CA GLY A 427 35.42 1.04 7.97
C GLY A 427 34.73 -0.30 7.68
N LEU A 428 33.51 -0.28 7.17
CA LEU A 428 32.72 -1.49 6.85
C LEU A 428 32.89 -1.88 5.38
N ASP A 429 33.26 -3.13 5.14
CA ASP A 429 33.11 -3.74 3.81
C ASP A 429 31.71 -4.35 3.68
N LEU A 430 30.84 -3.68 2.92
CA LEU A 430 29.48 -4.16 2.71
C LEU A 430 29.42 -5.47 1.92
N SER A 431 30.41 -5.74 1.05
CA SER A 431 30.42 -6.96 0.24
C SER A 431 30.64 -8.22 1.10
N SER A 432 31.32 -8.07 2.25
CA SER A 432 31.52 -9.15 3.23
C SER A 432 30.20 -9.74 3.76
N TYR A 433 29.10 -9.00 3.76
CA TYR A 433 27.78 -9.51 4.18
C TYR A 433 27.10 -10.38 3.11
N LEU A 434 27.59 -10.35 1.87
CA LEU A 434 26.99 -11.03 0.72
C LEU A 434 27.65 -12.36 0.37
N ARG A 435 28.78 -12.71 1.01
CA ARG A 435 29.52 -13.95 0.77
C ARG A 435 28.72 -15.21 1.13
N GLU A 436 29.24 -16.35 0.70
CA GLU A 436 28.83 -17.65 1.23
C GLU A 436 29.28 -17.78 2.69
N ARG A 437 28.45 -18.39 3.53
CA ARG A 437 28.71 -18.58 4.97
C ARG A 437 28.94 -20.05 5.29
N GLY A 438 29.85 -20.31 6.22
CA GLY A 438 30.06 -21.66 6.75
C GLY A 438 28.82 -22.16 7.49
N LEU A 439 28.59 -23.48 7.50
CA LEU A 439 27.42 -24.07 8.18
C LEU A 439 27.48 -23.93 9.71
N ASP A 440 28.71 -23.87 10.24
CA ASP A 440 29.03 -23.71 11.67
C ASP A 440 29.43 -22.27 12.03
N GLU A 441 29.42 -21.36 11.07
CA GLU A 441 29.68 -19.94 11.32
C GLU A 441 28.53 -19.32 12.14
N PRO A 442 28.84 -18.49 13.16
CA PRO A 442 27.80 -17.78 13.92
C PRO A 442 27.00 -16.86 13.01
N LEU A 443 25.67 -16.94 13.07
CA LEU A 443 24.78 -16.04 12.31
C LEU A 443 24.19 -14.97 13.26
N PRO A 444 24.09 -13.70 12.83
CA PRO A 444 23.52 -12.63 13.66
C PRO A 444 22.11 -12.93 14.21
N TRP A 445 21.34 -13.75 13.50
CA TRP A 445 19.95 -14.09 13.83
C TRP A 445 19.78 -15.44 14.55
N GLU A 446 20.85 -16.14 14.98
CA GLU A 446 20.70 -17.48 15.61
C GLU A 446 19.94 -17.48 16.94
N HIS A 447 19.91 -16.35 17.62
CA HIS A 447 19.13 -16.15 18.85
C HIS A 447 17.62 -16.10 18.59
N ILE A 448 17.18 -15.95 17.34
CA ILE A 448 15.77 -15.93 16.96
C ILE A 448 15.31 -17.34 16.56
N ASP A 449 14.24 -17.83 17.19
CA ASP A 449 13.64 -19.13 16.86
C ASP A 449 12.28 -18.93 16.17
N LEU A 450 12.26 -19.06 14.84
CA LEU A 450 11.03 -19.07 14.03
C LEU A 450 10.32 -20.44 14.04
N GLY A 451 10.73 -21.39 14.87
CA GLY A 451 10.16 -22.73 14.99
C GLY A 451 10.56 -23.70 13.88
N VAL A 452 11.16 -23.25 12.78
CA VAL A 452 11.75 -24.15 11.77
C VAL A 452 13.18 -24.50 12.19
N SER A 453 13.48 -25.79 12.33
CA SER A 453 14.77 -26.25 12.85
C SER A 453 15.92 -26.05 11.84
N LYS A 454 17.14 -25.78 12.35
CA LYS A 454 18.36 -25.70 11.53
C LYS A 454 18.57 -26.99 10.72
N GLY A 455 18.33 -28.16 11.33
CA GLY A 455 18.43 -29.46 10.66
C GLY A 455 17.52 -29.58 9.44
N PHE A 456 16.24 -29.17 9.57
CA PHE A 456 15.31 -29.17 8.44
C PHE A 456 15.76 -28.24 7.31
N LEU A 457 16.30 -27.06 7.64
CA LEU A 457 16.80 -26.12 6.62
C LEU A 457 18.02 -26.69 5.87
N LEU A 458 18.90 -27.43 6.56
CA LEU A 458 20.04 -28.12 5.94
C LEU A 458 19.58 -29.26 5.04
N GLU A 459 18.63 -30.09 5.48
CA GLU A 459 18.03 -31.15 4.65
C GLU A 459 17.38 -30.58 3.38
N GLU A 460 16.66 -29.45 3.48
CA GLU A 460 16.09 -28.77 2.32
C GLU A 460 17.16 -28.21 1.38
N ARG A 461 18.29 -27.72 1.93
CA ARG A 461 19.43 -27.27 1.13
C ARG A 461 20.05 -28.45 0.37
N GLU A 462 20.25 -29.59 1.00
CA GLU A 462 20.77 -30.79 0.35
C GLU A 462 19.85 -31.27 -0.78
N ARG A 463 18.53 -31.33 -0.52
CA ARG A 463 17.54 -31.63 -1.56
C ARG A 463 17.59 -30.64 -2.71
N SER A 464 17.82 -29.36 -2.43
CA SER A 464 18.00 -28.33 -3.46
C SER A 464 19.17 -28.63 -4.38
N LEU A 465 20.33 -28.95 -3.81
CA LEU A 465 21.54 -29.30 -4.56
C LEU A 465 21.35 -30.58 -5.39
N ALA A 466 20.54 -31.51 -4.90
CA ALA A 466 20.15 -32.73 -5.61
C ALA A 466 19.00 -32.53 -6.63
N GLY A 467 18.43 -31.32 -6.75
CA GLY A 467 17.29 -31.04 -7.63
C GLY A 467 15.97 -31.71 -7.21
N GLN A 468 15.87 -32.15 -5.96
CA GLN A 468 14.69 -32.85 -5.42
C GLN A 468 13.66 -31.86 -4.87
N THR A 469 12.38 -32.12 -5.09
CA THR A 469 11.28 -31.34 -4.51
C THR A 469 10.83 -31.90 -3.17
N SER A 470 10.15 -31.07 -2.40
CA SER A 470 9.55 -31.42 -1.11
C SER A 470 8.05 -31.14 -1.15
N PRO A 471 7.21 -32.12 -0.75
CA PRO A 471 5.77 -32.03 -0.92
C PRO A 471 5.13 -31.04 0.07
N ASP A 472 3.93 -30.57 -0.26
CA ASP A 472 3.15 -29.69 0.60
C ASP A 472 2.52 -30.47 1.76
N CYS A 473 2.94 -30.19 2.99
CA CYS A 473 2.44 -30.85 4.21
C CYS A 473 0.98 -30.54 4.56
N ARG A 474 0.29 -29.70 3.77
CA ARG A 474 -1.16 -29.52 3.89
C ARG A 474 -1.93 -30.74 3.38
N PHE A 475 -1.48 -31.32 2.28
CA PHE A 475 -2.15 -32.42 1.58
C PHE A 475 -1.34 -33.71 1.58
N SER A 476 -0.05 -33.62 1.91
CA SER A 476 0.88 -34.73 2.00
C SER A 476 1.37 -34.95 3.43
N ARG A 477 2.17 -36.01 3.62
CA ARG A 477 2.79 -36.32 4.92
C ARG A 477 3.63 -35.15 5.45
N CYS A 478 3.56 -34.93 6.76
CA CYS A 478 4.36 -33.92 7.44
C CYS A 478 5.88 -34.21 7.31
N LEU A 479 6.65 -33.17 6.98
CA LEU A 479 8.13 -33.21 6.86
C LEU A 479 8.86 -32.86 8.17
N LYS A 480 8.14 -32.75 9.30
CA LYS A 480 8.70 -32.51 10.64
C LYS A 480 9.63 -31.29 10.76
N CYS A 481 9.30 -30.19 10.08
CA CYS A 481 10.12 -28.97 10.10
C CYS A 481 10.28 -28.28 11.46
N GLY A 482 9.49 -28.65 12.49
CA GLY A 482 9.52 -28.07 13.84
C GLY A 482 8.45 -27.00 14.11
N ALA A 483 7.83 -26.43 13.08
CA ALA A 483 6.92 -25.29 13.24
C ALA A 483 5.59 -25.60 13.97
N CYS A 484 5.18 -26.86 14.05
CA CYS A 484 3.94 -27.29 14.70
C CYS A 484 4.26 -28.08 15.97
N ASP A 485 3.46 -27.86 17.02
CA ASP A 485 3.45 -28.73 18.21
C ASP A 485 2.38 -29.84 18.13
N PHE A 486 1.50 -29.76 17.12
CA PHE A 486 0.36 -30.66 16.87
C PHE A 486 -0.70 -30.70 17.97
N LYS A 487 -0.58 -29.85 19.00
CA LYS A 487 -1.56 -29.63 20.05
C LYS A 487 -2.36 -28.38 19.73
N GLU A 488 -1.75 -27.21 19.91
CA GLU A 488 -2.37 -25.90 19.69
C GLU A 488 -1.95 -25.32 18.35
N ILE A 489 -0.65 -25.37 18.04
CA ILE A 489 -0.04 -24.84 16.83
C ILE A 489 0.07 -25.94 15.78
N LYS A 490 -0.83 -25.89 14.81
CA LYS A 490 -0.91 -26.81 13.67
C LYS A 490 -1.58 -26.16 12.46
N ASN A 491 -1.51 -26.82 11.31
CA ASN A 491 -2.29 -26.38 10.15
C ASN A 491 -3.79 -26.38 10.50
N ARG A 492 -4.47 -25.26 10.27
CA ARG A 492 -5.93 -25.12 10.40
C ARG A 492 -6.47 -24.64 9.06
N LEU A 493 -7.15 -25.53 8.35
CA LEU A 493 -7.80 -25.22 7.08
C LEU A 493 -9.26 -24.87 7.34
N ALA A 494 -9.82 -24.02 6.49
CA ALA A 494 -11.24 -23.73 6.52
C ALA A 494 -12.01 -25.04 6.32
N LYS A 495 -13.00 -25.27 7.18
CA LYS A 495 -13.89 -26.45 7.13
C LYS A 495 -15.25 -26.04 6.59
N ASP A 496 -16.07 -27.04 6.26
CA ASP A 496 -17.48 -26.85 5.91
C ASP A 496 -17.65 -25.75 4.86
N CYS A 497 -17.02 -25.98 3.69
CA CYS A 497 -17.06 -25.10 2.51
C CYS A 497 -18.50 -25.07 1.93
N GLU A 498 -19.45 -24.60 2.71
CA GLU A 498 -20.82 -24.39 2.30
C GLU A 498 -20.97 -22.94 1.87
N VAL A 499 -21.74 -22.74 0.80
CA VAL A 499 -22.15 -21.41 0.40
C VAL A 499 -23.39 -21.08 1.23
N PRO A 500 -23.28 -20.22 2.27
CA PRO A 500 -24.43 -19.87 3.09
C PRO A 500 -25.59 -19.38 2.25
N GLU A 501 -26.81 -19.64 2.72
CA GLU A 501 -28.02 -19.11 2.12
C GLU A 501 -28.11 -17.61 2.37
N ILE A 502 -27.46 -16.84 1.51
CA ILE A 502 -27.47 -15.38 1.56
C ILE A 502 -28.64 -14.90 0.71
N LYS A 503 -29.67 -14.33 1.34
CA LYS A 503 -30.69 -13.56 0.63
C LYS A 503 -30.04 -12.27 0.13
N PRO A 504 -29.82 -12.09 -1.18
CA PRO A 504 -29.19 -10.87 -1.67
C PRO A 504 -30.08 -9.68 -1.29
N PRO A 505 -29.49 -8.53 -0.90
CA PRO A 505 -30.29 -7.35 -0.63
C PRO A 505 -31.02 -6.94 -1.92
N VAL A 506 -32.35 -7.09 -1.92
CA VAL A 506 -33.19 -6.66 -3.04
C VAL A 506 -33.34 -5.14 -2.96
N ARG A 507 -32.52 -4.40 -3.71
CA ARG A 507 -32.72 -2.96 -3.90
C ARG A 507 -33.83 -2.78 -4.93
N ARG A 508 -35.07 -2.57 -4.47
CA ARG A 508 -36.14 -2.07 -5.35
C ARG A 508 -35.80 -0.63 -5.74
N GLU A 509 -35.61 -0.39 -7.03
CA GLU A 509 -35.54 0.97 -7.58
C GLU A 509 -36.97 1.50 -7.73
N GLU A 510 -37.25 2.67 -7.16
CA GLU A 510 -38.54 3.37 -7.26
C GLU A 510 -38.56 4.34 -8.46
N GLY A 511 -37.38 4.75 -8.93
CA GLY A 511 -37.20 5.70 -10.03
C GLY A 511 -35.77 6.23 -10.06
N ARG A 512 -35.54 7.32 -10.80
CA ARG A 512 -34.31 8.11 -10.74
C ARG A 512 -34.66 9.48 -10.19
N PHE A 513 -34.05 9.86 -9.08
CA PHE A 513 -34.29 11.13 -8.40
C PHE A 513 -32.99 11.91 -8.31
N THR A 514 -32.92 13.06 -8.97
CA THR A 514 -31.71 13.90 -8.97
C THR A 514 -31.80 14.96 -7.88
N TYR A 515 -30.72 15.15 -7.15
CA TYR A 515 -30.58 16.20 -6.15
C TYR A 515 -29.34 17.04 -6.46
N ARG A 516 -29.50 18.35 -6.37
CA ARG A 516 -28.39 19.30 -6.28
C ARG A 516 -27.91 19.37 -4.84
N LEU A 517 -26.59 19.37 -4.67
CA LEU A 517 -25.89 19.58 -3.41
C LEU A 517 -25.08 20.88 -3.52
N VAL A 518 -25.23 21.77 -2.54
CA VAL A 518 -24.30 22.88 -2.31
C VAL A 518 -23.43 22.51 -1.14
N TYR A 519 -22.11 22.52 -1.31
CA TYR A 519 -21.16 22.15 -0.26
C TYR A 519 -20.01 23.15 -0.16
N GLN A 520 -19.38 23.17 1.02
CA GLN A 520 -18.16 23.95 1.30
C GLN A 520 -16.95 23.02 1.36
N LYS A 521 -15.77 23.57 1.08
CA LYS A 521 -14.44 22.94 1.18
C LYS A 521 -13.49 23.89 1.90
N ARG A 522 -13.16 23.61 3.16
CA ARG A 522 -12.41 24.50 4.06
C ARG A 522 -11.32 23.78 4.85
N GLY A 523 -10.44 24.53 5.50
CA GLY A 523 -9.40 23.98 6.37
C GLY A 523 -8.51 22.98 5.64
N TRP A 524 -8.21 21.83 6.25
CA TRP A 524 -7.38 20.78 5.65
C TRP A 524 -7.94 20.21 4.34
N ALA A 525 -9.27 20.22 4.17
CA ALA A 525 -9.88 19.73 2.94
C ALA A 525 -9.46 20.55 1.70
N ARG A 526 -8.94 21.78 1.86
CA ARG A 526 -8.46 22.58 0.73
C ARG A 526 -7.34 21.90 -0.06
N PHE A 527 -6.57 21.02 0.57
CA PHE A 527 -5.48 20.28 -0.04
C PHE A 527 -5.94 19.06 -0.86
N LEU A 528 -7.23 18.72 -0.79
CA LEU A 528 -7.81 17.70 -1.65
C LEU A 528 -7.99 18.24 -3.06
N SER A 529 -7.46 17.49 -4.02
CA SER A 529 -7.78 17.62 -5.44
C SER A 529 -9.23 17.21 -5.71
N GLN A 530 -9.76 17.58 -6.88
CA GLN A 530 -11.12 17.23 -7.26
C GLN A 530 -11.38 15.72 -7.24
N LEU A 531 -10.40 14.91 -7.67
CA LEU A 531 -10.52 13.45 -7.68
C LEU A 531 -10.63 12.88 -6.26
N GLU A 532 -9.98 13.49 -5.28
CA GLU A 532 -10.03 13.07 -3.88
C GLU A 532 -11.34 13.50 -3.23
N VAL A 533 -11.83 14.70 -3.54
CA VAL A 533 -13.19 15.13 -3.13
C VAL A 533 -14.24 14.14 -3.66
N MET A 534 -14.18 13.76 -4.93
CA MET A 534 -15.08 12.76 -5.51
C MET A 534 -15.03 11.43 -4.74
N ARG A 535 -13.82 10.92 -4.43
CA ARG A 535 -13.66 9.69 -3.63
C ARG A 535 -14.25 9.82 -2.23
N VAL A 536 -14.03 10.95 -1.56
CA VAL A 536 -14.59 11.20 -0.24
C VAL A 536 -16.12 11.16 -0.28
N PHE A 537 -16.75 11.79 -1.28
CA PHE A 537 -18.20 11.71 -1.48
C PHE A 537 -18.67 10.28 -1.79
N HIS A 538 -17.95 9.53 -2.64
CA HIS A 538 -18.28 8.12 -2.93
C HIS A 538 -18.24 7.26 -1.66
N ARG A 539 -17.26 7.47 -0.78
CA ARG A 539 -17.18 6.76 0.50
C ARG A 539 -18.27 7.22 1.46
N ALA A 540 -18.55 8.52 1.52
CA ALA A 540 -19.60 9.08 2.37
C ALA A 540 -20.98 8.49 2.01
N VAL A 541 -21.33 8.41 0.72
CA VAL A 541 -22.63 7.83 0.32
C VAL A 541 -22.76 6.35 0.65
N ARG A 542 -21.67 5.59 0.53
CA ARG A 542 -21.63 4.16 0.91
C ARG A 542 -21.75 3.98 2.42
N ARG A 543 -20.95 4.69 3.21
CA ARG A 543 -21.00 4.67 4.69
C ARG A 543 -22.32 5.16 5.25
N ALA A 544 -22.99 6.06 4.54
CA ALA A 544 -24.30 6.54 4.91
C ALA A 544 -25.43 5.56 4.52
N GLY A 545 -25.15 4.51 3.73
CA GLY A 545 -26.17 3.58 3.23
C GLY A 545 -27.16 4.24 2.28
N LEU A 546 -26.73 5.26 1.52
CA LEU A 546 -27.62 6.00 0.62
C LEU A 546 -28.00 5.16 -0.61
N PRO A 547 -29.27 5.24 -1.07
CA PRO A 547 -29.75 4.49 -2.23
C PRO A 547 -29.31 5.18 -3.53
N VAL A 548 -28.01 5.28 -3.76
CA VAL A 548 -27.45 5.94 -4.94
C VAL A 548 -27.63 5.12 -6.21
N ALA A 549 -27.88 5.81 -7.32
CA ALA A 549 -27.73 5.27 -8.66
C ALA A 549 -26.26 5.00 -8.95
N PHE A 550 -25.98 4.03 -9.83
CA PHE A 550 -24.62 3.69 -10.25
C PHE A 550 -24.46 3.91 -11.76
N SER A 551 -23.25 4.26 -12.19
CA SER A 551 -22.91 4.39 -13.60
C SER A 551 -22.94 3.04 -14.32
N GLU A 552 -23.16 3.09 -15.64
CA GLU A 552 -23.02 1.93 -16.50
C GLU A 552 -21.55 1.73 -16.89
N GLY A 553 -21.07 0.48 -16.91
CA GLY A 553 -19.70 0.15 -17.31
C GLY A 553 -19.03 -0.91 -16.45
N PHE A 554 -17.74 -1.15 -16.71
CA PHE A 554 -16.96 -2.18 -16.02
C PHE A 554 -16.71 -1.89 -14.53
N HIS A 555 -16.80 -0.61 -14.12
CA HIS A 555 -16.68 -0.16 -12.73
C HIS A 555 -17.84 0.79 -12.40
N PRO A 556 -18.99 0.25 -11.97
CA PRO A 556 -20.14 1.07 -11.56
C PRO A 556 -19.76 1.92 -10.34
N LEU A 557 -19.69 3.23 -10.52
CA LEU A 557 -19.45 4.20 -9.45
C LEU A 557 -20.77 4.87 -9.06
N PRO A 558 -20.93 5.35 -7.81
CA PRO A 558 -22.04 6.20 -7.45
C PRO A 558 -22.17 7.36 -8.45
N LYS A 559 -23.37 7.61 -8.96
CA LYS A 559 -23.62 8.73 -9.87
C LYS A 559 -23.62 10.04 -9.10
N ILE A 560 -22.42 10.59 -8.95
CA ILE A 560 -22.17 11.91 -8.39
C ILE A 560 -21.35 12.71 -9.40
N SER A 561 -21.88 13.85 -9.81
CA SER A 561 -21.23 14.77 -10.73
C SER A 561 -20.89 16.08 -10.01
N PHE A 562 -19.83 16.75 -10.41
CA PHE A 562 -19.38 18.00 -9.80
C PHE A 562 -19.30 19.09 -10.87
N ALA A 563 -19.77 20.29 -10.55
CA ALA A 563 -19.92 21.35 -11.56
C ALA A 563 -18.58 21.89 -12.06
N ARG A 564 -17.69 22.28 -11.13
CA ARG A 564 -16.34 22.79 -11.44
C ARG A 564 -15.31 22.18 -10.49
N ALA A 565 -14.09 22.01 -10.99
CA ALA A 565 -12.97 21.55 -10.17
C ALA A 565 -12.32 22.74 -9.47
N LEU A 566 -12.30 22.71 -8.13
CA LEU A 566 -11.61 23.74 -7.35
C LEU A 566 -10.08 23.44 -7.32
N PRO A 567 -9.21 24.42 -7.56
CA PRO A 567 -7.76 24.24 -7.43
C PRO A 567 -7.35 23.79 -6.02
N VAL A 568 -6.26 23.00 -5.95
CA VAL A 568 -5.66 22.58 -4.67
C VAL A 568 -5.13 23.81 -3.93
N GLY A 569 -5.36 23.88 -2.62
CA GLY A 569 -4.97 25.01 -1.77
C GLY A 569 -6.05 26.08 -1.62
N VAL A 570 -7.10 26.06 -2.45
CA VAL A 570 -8.22 27.02 -2.40
C VAL A 570 -9.34 26.48 -1.51
N GLU A 571 -9.84 27.36 -0.64
CA GLU A 571 -11.07 27.15 0.14
C GLU A 571 -12.28 27.68 -0.62
N SER A 572 -13.45 27.10 -0.38
CA SER A 572 -14.70 27.53 -0.98
C SER A 572 -15.86 27.39 -0.02
N LEU A 573 -16.72 28.40 0.04
CA LEU A 573 -18.01 28.37 0.73
C LEU A 573 -19.13 27.82 -0.16
N PHE A 574 -18.86 27.66 -1.47
CA PHE A 574 -19.88 27.36 -2.47
C PHE A 574 -19.32 26.53 -3.61
N GLU A 575 -19.58 25.23 -3.56
CA GLU A 575 -19.38 24.29 -4.64
C GLU A 575 -20.66 23.50 -4.90
N VAL A 576 -20.87 23.10 -6.16
CA VAL A 576 -22.08 22.41 -6.59
C VAL A 576 -21.75 21.00 -7.05
N ALA A 577 -22.53 20.05 -6.57
CA ALA A 577 -22.55 18.67 -7.04
C ALA A 577 -23.98 18.21 -7.31
N ALA A 578 -24.14 17.17 -8.11
CA ALA A 578 -25.40 16.49 -8.37
C ALA A 578 -25.28 15.03 -7.99
N ILE A 579 -26.28 14.49 -7.32
CA ILE A 579 -26.37 13.08 -6.94
C ILE A 579 -27.68 12.49 -7.44
N GLU A 580 -27.62 11.31 -8.05
CA GLU A 580 -28.79 10.54 -8.46
C GLU A 580 -29.08 9.41 -7.47
N LEU A 581 -30.32 9.31 -7.01
CA LEU A 581 -30.81 8.24 -6.12
C LEU A 581 -31.81 7.34 -6.85
N VAL A 582 -31.91 6.09 -6.40
CA VAL A 582 -32.92 5.10 -6.87
C VAL A 582 -34.18 5.07 -6.01
N LYS A 583 -34.19 5.82 -4.90
CA LYS A 583 -35.33 6.01 -4.01
C LYS A 583 -35.43 7.47 -3.61
N ARG A 584 -36.65 7.96 -3.43
CA ARG A 584 -36.89 9.35 -2.99
C ARG A 584 -36.48 9.47 -1.52
N LEU A 585 -35.74 10.53 -1.17
CA LEU A 585 -35.38 10.87 0.20
C LEU A 585 -35.74 12.33 0.45
N ALA A 586 -36.08 12.66 1.70
CA ALA A 586 -36.21 14.06 2.08
C ALA A 586 -34.84 14.75 1.91
N PRO A 587 -34.78 15.97 1.32
CA PRO A 587 -33.51 16.68 1.15
C PRO A 587 -32.71 16.86 2.45
N GLU A 588 -33.42 17.06 3.57
CA GLU A 588 -32.80 17.20 4.89
C GLU A 588 -32.16 15.89 5.38
N ASP A 589 -32.84 14.74 5.20
CA ASP A 589 -32.28 13.42 5.53
C ASP A 589 -31.01 13.13 4.70
N LEU A 590 -31.03 13.43 3.40
CA LEU A 590 -29.86 13.29 2.53
C LEU A 590 -28.70 14.17 3.02
N LYS A 591 -28.99 15.41 3.41
CA LYS A 591 -27.99 16.37 3.92
C LYS A 591 -27.36 15.89 5.23
N GLU A 592 -28.18 15.48 6.20
CA GLU A 592 -27.74 15.03 7.52
C GLU A 592 -26.86 13.78 7.40
N ARG A 593 -27.33 12.76 6.67
CA ARG A 593 -26.61 11.50 6.48
C ARG A 593 -25.28 11.67 5.75
N LEU A 594 -25.21 12.57 4.76
CA LEU A 594 -23.94 12.92 4.11
C LEU A 594 -22.98 13.60 5.09
N ASN A 595 -23.45 14.63 5.80
CA ASN A 595 -22.61 15.41 6.72
C ASN A 595 -22.11 14.59 7.91
N GLU A 596 -22.84 13.56 8.33
CA GLU A 596 -22.37 12.63 9.37
C GLU A 596 -21.14 11.81 8.93
N LYS A 597 -20.99 11.59 7.61
CA LYS A 597 -19.90 10.76 7.05
C LYS A 597 -18.82 11.56 6.34
N LEU A 598 -19.05 12.83 6.00
CA LEU A 598 -18.03 13.70 5.41
C LEU A 598 -16.97 14.09 6.45
N PRO A 599 -15.69 14.20 6.05
CA PRO A 599 -14.62 14.61 6.94
C PRO A 599 -14.66 16.11 7.24
N GLU A 600 -13.91 16.53 8.26
CA GLU A 600 -13.73 17.94 8.59
C GLU A 600 -13.30 18.74 7.36
N GLY A 601 -13.90 19.92 7.19
CA GLY A 601 -13.65 20.81 6.07
C GLY A 601 -14.57 20.60 4.86
N LEU A 602 -15.19 19.42 4.70
CA LEU A 602 -16.23 19.19 3.69
C LEU A 602 -17.61 19.14 4.35
N ARG A 603 -18.53 20.02 3.92
CA ARG A 603 -19.88 20.04 4.49
C ARG A 603 -20.91 20.42 3.44
N VAL A 604 -21.95 19.61 3.28
CA VAL A 604 -23.13 19.93 2.48
C VAL A 604 -23.97 20.95 3.26
N LYS A 605 -24.16 22.13 2.66
CA LYS A 605 -24.91 23.25 3.22
C LYS A 605 -26.38 23.17 2.83
N GLU A 606 -26.66 22.81 1.60
CA GLU A 606 -28.01 22.77 1.03
C GLU A 606 -28.16 21.56 0.12
N VAL A 607 -29.37 21.00 0.11
CA VAL A 607 -29.79 19.93 -0.78
C VAL A 607 -31.15 20.31 -1.34
N ALA A 608 -31.29 20.22 -2.65
CA ALA A 608 -32.57 20.47 -3.32
C ALA A 608 -32.80 19.44 -4.42
N PRO A 609 -34.04 18.95 -4.58
CA PRO A 609 -34.42 18.17 -5.75
C PRO A 609 -34.16 18.96 -7.04
N SER A 610 -33.81 18.26 -8.12
CA SER A 610 -33.48 18.89 -9.39
C SER A 610 -33.68 17.94 -10.56
N ILE A 611 -33.54 18.47 -11.78
CA ILE A 611 -33.38 17.67 -13.00
C ILE A 611 -31.90 17.64 -13.42
N PRO A 612 -31.42 16.58 -14.09
CA PRO A 612 -30.01 16.44 -14.47
C PRO A 612 -29.41 17.67 -15.18
N GLU A 613 -30.17 18.31 -16.07
CA GLU A 613 -29.75 19.46 -16.87
C GLU A 613 -29.51 20.71 -16.03
N ALA A 614 -30.27 20.86 -14.93
CA ALA A 614 -30.18 22.01 -14.04
C ALA A 614 -29.22 21.76 -12.87
N ALA A 615 -29.04 20.53 -12.42
CA ALA A 615 -28.40 20.21 -11.14
C ALA A 615 -26.97 20.77 -10.99
N LEU A 616 -26.22 20.91 -12.09
CA LEU A 616 -24.83 21.38 -12.11
C LEU A 616 -24.64 22.84 -12.53
N LEU A 617 -25.72 23.61 -12.69
CA LEU A 617 -25.63 25.03 -13.00
C LEU A 617 -24.90 25.78 -11.87
N VAL A 618 -23.99 26.67 -12.26
CA VAL A 618 -23.22 27.56 -11.38
C VAL A 618 -23.15 28.95 -12.02
N PRO A 619 -23.02 30.03 -11.23
CA PRO A 619 -22.82 31.38 -11.78
C PRO A 619 -21.55 31.46 -12.63
N GLU A 620 -21.59 32.32 -13.65
CA GLU A 620 -20.42 32.61 -14.48
C GLU A 620 -19.44 33.56 -13.79
N GLU A 621 -19.90 34.34 -12.82
CA GLU A 621 -19.05 35.20 -11.99
C GLU A 621 -18.82 34.58 -10.61
N THR A 622 -17.55 34.51 -10.22
CA THR A 622 -17.13 33.97 -8.93
C THR A 622 -16.35 35.02 -8.15
N THR A 623 -16.75 35.23 -6.89
CA THR A 623 -16.04 36.14 -5.98
C THR A 623 -15.04 35.39 -5.11
N TYR A 624 -13.83 35.92 -5.02
CA TYR A 624 -12.75 35.43 -4.17
C TYR A 624 -12.32 36.52 -3.18
N GLU A 625 -11.99 36.09 -1.98
CA GLU A 625 -11.20 36.84 -1.02
C GLU A 625 -9.80 36.22 -0.94
N ILE A 626 -8.77 37.05 -1.10
CA ILE A 626 -7.38 36.59 -1.16
C ILE A 626 -6.56 37.36 -0.13
N GLU A 627 -5.97 36.64 0.81
CA GLU A 627 -5.04 37.18 1.79
C GLU A 627 -3.61 37.13 1.24
N LEU A 628 -2.99 38.30 1.16
CA LEU A 628 -1.62 38.51 0.73
C LEU A 628 -0.68 38.48 1.94
N PRO A 629 0.55 37.96 1.78
CA PRO A 629 1.53 37.96 2.87
C PRO A 629 2.03 39.36 3.20
N GLU A 630 2.02 40.27 2.23
CA GLU A 630 2.44 41.66 2.41
C GLU A 630 1.35 42.65 1.99
N PRO A 631 1.30 43.85 2.59
CA PRO A 631 0.33 44.85 2.20
C PRO A 631 0.49 45.28 0.74
N LEU A 632 -0.62 45.63 0.09
CA LEU A 632 -0.63 46.11 -1.28
C LEU A 632 -1.19 47.53 -1.36
N GLU A 633 -0.49 48.39 -2.09
CA GLU A 633 -0.94 49.75 -2.39
C GLU A 633 -2.09 49.75 -3.41
N GLU A 634 -3.09 50.60 -3.18
CA GLU A 634 -4.28 50.70 -4.03
C GLU A 634 -3.95 51.13 -5.47
N GLU A 635 -2.88 51.92 -5.64
CA GLU A 635 -2.33 52.37 -6.92
C GLU A 635 -1.96 51.20 -7.81
N LYS A 636 -1.44 50.08 -7.26
CA LYS A 636 -1.08 48.89 -8.05
C LYS A 636 -2.32 48.20 -8.60
N VAL A 637 -3.40 48.16 -7.83
CA VAL A 637 -4.69 47.62 -8.28
C VAL A 637 -5.27 48.48 -9.39
N LYS A 638 -5.28 49.80 -9.22
CA LYS A 638 -5.72 50.76 -10.23
C LYS A 638 -4.90 50.65 -11.51
N ALA A 639 -3.56 50.57 -11.39
CA ALA A 639 -2.65 50.39 -12.51
C ALA A 639 -2.93 49.08 -13.27
N PHE A 640 -3.13 47.97 -12.56
CA PHE A 640 -3.49 46.69 -13.18
C PHE A 640 -4.83 46.76 -13.92
N LEU A 641 -5.87 47.32 -13.31
CA LEU A 641 -7.19 47.44 -13.93
C LEU A 641 -7.19 48.36 -15.17
N SER A 642 -6.32 49.38 -15.20
CA SER A 642 -6.17 50.30 -16.34
C SER A 642 -5.57 49.63 -17.59
N ARG A 643 -4.88 48.49 -17.43
CA ARG A 643 -4.33 47.73 -18.56
C ARG A 643 -5.47 47.06 -19.35
N ARG A 644 -5.44 47.18 -20.67
CA ARG A 644 -6.39 46.51 -21.57
C ARG A 644 -6.04 45.05 -21.84
N SER A 645 -4.76 44.69 -21.70
CA SER A 645 -4.25 43.34 -21.86
C SER A 645 -3.12 43.06 -20.87
N PHE A 646 -3.01 41.82 -20.45
CA PHE A 646 -1.91 41.28 -19.67
C PHE A 646 -1.79 39.78 -19.96
N VAL A 647 -0.79 39.41 -20.77
CA VAL A 647 -0.48 38.02 -21.12
C VAL A 647 0.46 37.43 -20.07
N LEU A 648 0.08 36.28 -19.52
CA LEU A 648 0.89 35.52 -18.58
C LEU A 648 1.19 34.14 -19.15
N THR A 649 2.45 33.72 -19.11
CA THR A 649 2.83 32.34 -19.42
C THR A 649 2.55 31.46 -18.20
N VAL A 650 1.60 30.54 -18.33
CA VAL A 650 1.19 29.62 -17.27
C VAL A 650 1.47 28.17 -17.68
N ARG A 651 1.77 27.34 -16.68
CA ARG A 651 1.98 25.91 -16.90
C ARG A 651 0.67 25.14 -16.71
N ARG A 652 0.20 24.48 -17.77
CA ARG A 652 -0.95 23.57 -17.72
C ARG A 652 -0.43 22.14 -17.99
N GLY A 653 -0.24 21.37 -16.93
CA GLY A 653 0.38 20.04 -17.02
C GLY A 653 1.86 20.09 -17.43
N LYS A 654 2.21 19.45 -18.55
CA LYS A 654 3.59 19.44 -19.09
C LYS A 654 3.87 20.56 -20.09
N LYS A 655 2.88 21.39 -20.43
CA LYS A 655 3.01 22.44 -21.44
C LYS A 655 2.90 23.82 -20.80
N GLU A 656 3.62 24.77 -21.36
CA GLU A 656 3.43 26.19 -21.10
C GLU A 656 2.43 26.75 -22.11
N LYS A 657 1.59 27.68 -21.65
CA LYS A 657 0.56 28.33 -22.46
C LYS A 657 0.50 29.79 -22.07
N GLU A 658 0.42 30.66 -23.06
CA GLU A 658 0.11 32.07 -22.85
C GLU A 658 -1.40 32.25 -22.63
N VAL A 659 -1.75 32.97 -21.57
CA VAL A 659 -3.15 33.24 -21.21
C VAL A 659 -3.30 34.74 -20.98
N GLU A 660 -4.26 35.34 -21.66
CA GLU A 660 -4.63 36.74 -21.51
C GLU A 660 -5.55 36.90 -20.30
N ILE A 661 -5.08 37.59 -19.26
CA ILE A 661 -5.71 37.62 -17.93
C ILE A 661 -6.87 38.62 -17.86
N ARG A 662 -6.72 39.80 -18.47
CA ARG A 662 -7.66 40.92 -18.27
C ARG A 662 -9.12 40.61 -18.62
N PRO A 663 -9.44 39.87 -19.71
CA PRO A 663 -10.82 39.53 -20.09
C PRO A 663 -11.60 38.75 -19.02
N TYR A 664 -10.91 38.09 -18.10
CA TYR A 664 -11.55 37.29 -17.05
C TYR A 664 -11.73 38.06 -15.73
N VAL A 665 -11.15 39.25 -15.57
CA VAL A 665 -11.25 40.04 -14.34
C VAL A 665 -12.38 41.05 -14.46
N VAL A 666 -13.51 40.77 -13.80
CA VAL A 666 -14.69 41.64 -13.75
C VAL A 666 -14.44 42.81 -12.82
N SER A 667 -13.98 42.53 -11.59
CA SER A 667 -13.56 43.57 -10.64
C SER A 667 -12.45 43.08 -9.72
N LEU A 668 -11.64 44.01 -9.23
CA LEU A 668 -10.58 43.77 -8.26
C LEU A 668 -10.48 44.99 -7.34
N SER A 669 -10.52 44.78 -6.02
CA SER A 669 -10.41 45.85 -5.04
C SER A 669 -9.67 45.40 -3.79
N LEU A 670 -9.18 46.35 -3.00
CA LEU A 670 -8.67 46.08 -1.66
C LEU A 670 -9.83 46.12 -0.66
N ALA A 671 -10.04 45.01 0.04
CA ALA A 671 -10.95 44.91 1.19
C ALA A 671 -10.23 45.19 2.53
N GLY A 672 -8.90 45.34 2.49
CA GLY A 672 -8.03 45.70 3.60
C GLY A 672 -6.58 45.79 3.12
N PRO A 673 -5.61 46.19 3.97
CA PRO A 673 -4.22 46.38 3.55
C PRO A 673 -3.59 45.13 2.90
N ARG A 674 -4.03 43.94 3.32
CA ARG A 674 -3.54 42.63 2.85
C ARG A 674 -4.63 41.77 2.19
N THR A 675 -5.81 42.31 1.96
CA THR A 675 -6.96 41.51 1.51
C THR A 675 -7.49 42.03 0.19
N LEU A 676 -7.44 41.18 -0.84
CA LEU A 676 -8.04 41.47 -2.14
C LEU A 676 -9.44 40.84 -2.24
N ARG A 677 -10.37 41.60 -2.81
CA ARG A 677 -11.65 41.08 -3.32
C ARG A 677 -11.58 41.05 -4.83
N LEU A 678 -11.70 39.86 -5.40
CA LEU A 678 -11.58 39.60 -6.82
C LEU A 678 -12.87 38.96 -7.34
N VAL A 679 -13.47 39.53 -8.38
CA VAL A 679 -14.56 38.89 -9.13
C VAL A 679 -14.02 38.42 -10.48
N LEU A 680 -14.07 37.11 -10.70
CA LEU A 680 -13.66 36.48 -11.95
C LEU A 680 -14.86 36.03 -12.77
N PHE A 681 -14.81 36.33 -14.07
CA PHE A 681 -15.63 35.68 -15.06
C PHE A 681 -14.99 34.33 -15.41
N GLU A 682 -15.72 33.26 -15.17
CA GLU A 682 -15.31 31.88 -15.39
C GLU A 682 -16.29 31.24 -16.39
N PRO A 683 -16.01 31.28 -17.70
CA PRO A 683 -16.83 30.61 -18.70
C PRO A 683 -16.72 29.09 -18.59
N ARG A 684 -17.61 28.36 -19.29
CA ARG A 684 -17.58 26.89 -19.32
C ARG A 684 -16.28 26.31 -19.89
N GLU A 685 -15.65 27.01 -20.83
CA GLU A 685 -14.37 26.62 -21.43
C GLU A 685 -13.34 27.75 -21.31
N GLY A 686 -12.12 27.40 -20.89
CA GLY A 686 -11.07 28.37 -20.60
C GLY A 686 -11.15 28.91 -19.16
N GLY A 687 -10.45 30.01 -18.90
CA GLY A 687 -10.42 30.64 -17.58
C GLY A 687 -9.03 30.84 -17.00
N VAL A 688 -8.97 31.69 -15.99
CA VAL A 688 -7.78 32.01 -15.19
C VAL A 688 -8.03 31.66 -13.73
N ARG A 689 -6.97 31.31 -13.02
CA ARG A 689 -7.03 31.07 -11.58
C ARG A 689 -6.82 32.38 -10.82
N ALA A 690 -7.39 32.47 -9.63
CA ALA A 690 -7.15 33.60 -8.72
C ALA A 690 -5.64 33.85 -8.48
N GLU A 691 -4.85 32.78 -8.31
CA GLU A 691 -3.38 32.86 -8.17
C GLU A 691 -2.69 33.50 -9.40
N GLU A 692 -3.22 33.26 -10.61
CA GLU A 692 -2.65 33.82 -11.84
C GLU A 692 -2.94 35.31 -11.97
N VAL A 693 -4.08 35.76 -11.44
CA VAL A 693 -4.46 37.17 -11.38
C VAL A 693 -3.59 37.91 -10.36
N VAL A 694 -3.31 37.29 -9.21
CA VAL A 694 -2.38 37.85 -8.21
C VAL A 694 -0.95 37.91 -8.75
N ALA A 695 -0.50 36.86 -9.45
CA ALA A 695 0.80 36.85 -10.12
C ALA A 695 0.91 38.01 -11.13
N ALA A 696 -0.11 38.20 -11.94
CA ALA A 696 -0.19 39.28 -12.92
C ALA A 696 -0.21 40.68 -12.27
N LEU A 697 -0.95 40.84 -11.16
CA LEU A 697 -1.00 42.06 -10.37
C LEU A 697 0.37 42.43 -9.78
N LEU A 698 1.12 41.44 -9.30
CA LEU A 698 2.44 41.62 -8.71
C LEU A 698 3.58 41.62 -9.74
N GLY A 699 3.31 41.23 -10.99
CA GLY A 699 4.32 41.16 -12.06
C GLY A 699 5.33 40.03 -11.87
N VAL A 700 4.94 38.93 -11.23
CA VAL A 700 5.80 37.76 -10.95
C VAL A 700 5.25 36.50 -11.62
N ALA A 701 6.05 35.45 -11.73
CA ALA A 701 5.54 34.16 -12.19
C ALA A 701 4.67 33.50 -11.09
N PRO A 702 3.61 32.74 -11.42
CA PRO A 702 2.79 32.05 -10.42
C PRO A 702 3.58 31.14 -9.45
N LYS A 703 4.69 30.54 -9.92
CA LYS A 703 5.59 29.69 -9.13
C LYS A 703 6.42 30.47 -8.09
N GLU A 704 6.55 31.78 -8.27
CA GLU A 704 7.29 32.69 -7.39
C GLU A 704 6.37 33.28 -6.31
N LEU A 705 5.06 33.05 -6.42
CA LEU A 705 4.13 33.49 -5.39
C LEU A 705 4.36 32.70 -4.09
N PRO A 706 4.41 33.40 -2.95
CA PRO A 706 4.30 32.75 -1.66
C PRO A 706 2.92 32.08 -1.51
N PRO A 707 2.77 31.11 -0.59
CA PRO A 707 1.48 30.46 -0.35
C PRO A 707 0.39 31.48 0.00
N LEU A 708 -0.62 31.60 -0.87
CA LEU A 708 -1.76 32.49 -0.69
C LEU A 708 -2.88 31.78 0.06
N ARG A 709 -3.64 32.51 0.89
CA ARG A 709 -4.94 32.03 1.38
C ARG A 709 -6.03 32.57 0.47
N ILE A 710 -6.65 31.69 -0.28
CA ILE A 710 -7.69 32.03 -1.26
C ILE A 710 -9.00 31.39 -0.79
N LEU A 711 -10.04 32.21 -0.63
CA LEU A 711 -11.38 31.80 -0.27
C LEU A 711 -12.36 32.20 -1.37
N LYS A 712 -12.98 31.23 -2.03
CA LYS A 712 -14.14 31.44 -2.90
C LYS A 712 -15.38 31.67 -2.04
N LEU A 713 -16.02 32.82 -2.22
CA LEU A 713 -17.22 33.22 -1.49
C LEU A 713 -18.48 32.63 -2.15
N ALA A 714 -19.55 32.54 -1.35
CA ALA A 714 -20.86 32.23 -1.89
C ALA A 714 -21.39 33.42 -2.74
N PRO A 715 -22.17 33.17 -3.79
CA PRO A 715 -22.79 34.22 -4.59
C PRO A 715 -23.66 35.14 -3.71
N GLN A 716 -23.47 36.46 -3.82
CA GLN A 716 -24.34 37.45 -3.18
C GLN A 716 -25.54 37.70 -4.10
N ASP A 717 -26.72 37.15 -3.75
CA ASP A 717 -28.02 37.44 -4.38
C ASP A 717 -28.11 37.37 -5.91
N SER A 718 -28.03 36.17 -6.50
CA SER A 718 -28.55 35.92 -7.84
C SER A 718 -29.94 35.30 -7.77
N GLU A 719 -31.00 36.10 -7.90
CA GLU A 719 -32.41 35.65 -8.01
C GLU A 719 -32.63 34.47 -8.99
N PRO A 720 -31.99 34.42 -10.19
CA PRO A 720 -32.15 33.27 -11.11
C PRO A 720 -31.61 31.96 -10.53
N PHE A 721 -30.59 32.05 -9.66
CA PHE A 721 -30.00 30.88 -9.00
C PHE A 721 -30.90 30.38 -7.89
N LYS A 722 -31.55 31.28 -7.13
CA LYS A 722 -32.53 30.96 -6.08
C LYS A 722 -33.83 30.38 -6.67
N GLU A 723 -34.27 30.80 -7.85
CA GLU A 723 -35.45 30.22 -8.52
C GLU A 723 -35.28 28.75 -8.89
N ALA A 724 -34.07 28.32 -9.26
CA ALA A 724 -33.76 26.91 -9.50
C ALA A 724 -33.88 26.02 -8.23
N PHE A 725 -33.94 26.61 -7.03
CA PHE A 725 -34.20 25.91 -5.75
C PHE A 725 -35.69 25.85 -5.38
N LYS A 726 -36.58 26.53 -6.11
CA LYS A 726 -37.98 26.74 -5.70
C LYS A 726 -39.00 25.82 -6.38
N ARG A 727 -38.64 25.01 -7.37
CA ARG A 727 -39.61 24.09 -7.98
C ARG A 727 -39.92 22.94 -7.01
N PRO A 728 -41.19 22.75 -6.60
CA PRO A 728 -41.61 21.62 -5.79
C PRO A 728 -41.20 20.30 -6.44
N LEU A 729 -40.88 19.31 -5.61
CA LEU A 729 -40.54 17.95 -6.01
C LEU A 729 -41.66 17.24 -6.80
N ASP A 730 -42.87 17.81 -6.78
CA ASP A 730 -44.06 17.26 -7.41
C ASP A 730 -44.35 17.95 -8.76
N GLU A 731 -43.61 19.03 -9.09
CA GLU A 731 -43.65 19.76 -10.36
C GLU A 731 -42.45 19.46 -11.28
N LEU A 732 -41.45 18.71 -10.79
CA LEU A 732 -40.26 18.21 -11.49
C LEU A 732 -40.35 16.70 -11.66
#